data_AF-A0A1N7AMS6-F1
#
_entry.id   AF-A0A1N7AMS6-F1
#
_cell.length_a   1.000
_cell.length_b   1.000
_cell.length_c   1.000
_cell.angle_alpha   90.00
_cell.angle_beta   90.00
_cell.angle_gamma   90.00
#
_symmetry.space_group_name_H-M   'P 1'
#
loop_
_entity.id
_entity.type
_entity.pdbx_description
1 polymer ?
#
loop_
_entity_poly.entity_id
_entity_poly.type
_entity_poly.pdbx_seq_one_letter_code
_entity_poly.pdbx_strand_id
1 'polypeptide(L)'
;MNSNVPPAVSLDTELQQAITEHKAGRYLEAEEIYLSILQAHPYHAIANHNLGLLAGQVGQHEAGLPYLRKALSIDPDEGQFWLSYANGLLQAGQPDEALDIIDTAIARGLDNEQSQKLRLLATKEIALAAQSPSQHDVDQIVALYQRGEYVEMEAACRQLLQQFPEAPFAWSVLGTALQVQGKEALPVLKRTAELTPDDAQAHGNLGNAWQAAGKLDNALDSYLRALEIDPSFAEAHNNLGSVLRLMDRQDEAKTCFHKAIALRPDYAKAMFNLANVLKELKEYPLAVEQYRAVSLLIPEDAEVQNSLGSALRLDKNYSEAIECFKQAILLKPDYADAHFNLGTTLLAAGRDAEAVISLEQALENEPDNNELHFYLGNALRNSGHPEKALDSFRKALSLKPDFHAAEINLCSLLQVHGAIDEAIASAYRARDIAPALVVSHTNLLFCLSHSVEVDAATMFAEHCAFGEQFERLSRPEWPEHGNDRDPQRCLRIGFVSGDFNEHVVSNFVMPVLAKLASSPRLSLYGYYNNNRNDSNTKRLKQYLTHWNDVMELSDVELSEKIQQDKIDILIDLSGHTAFHRLQVFATKPAPIQASWIGYPGTTGLQAMDYYISDRFLTPPEIVGKYMTEKLALLPACLPFLPSALAPAIQQTPALSNGYLTFGSFNRLSKLNRKVIARWAKLLHRVPTAKMRLAAMHKQSDHTTLAQWFKDEGIAEERLSFYQRTHLGDYLEMHQHIDVCLDTYPYTGGTTTMHALWMGVPTLTLAGDTVPSRAGACIMEHVGLNAFVAVDDEDFVQKGIFLSNNIVQLAALRATMRQRLEESAIGQSGLIAEGFEHALRAMWQRWCAELPPETFEVERYDCDMHMQESTS
;
A
#
# COMPACT_ATOMS: atom_id res chain seq x y z
N MET A 1 97.53 -5.19 38.25
CA MET A 1 97.12 -3.90 37.65
C MET A 1 95.76 -3.55 38.21
N ASN A 2 95.75 -2.48 39.02
CA ASN A 2 94.65 -1.65 39.49
C ASN A 2 93.37 -2.30 40.05
N SER A 3 93.39 -2.40 41.38
CA SER A 3 92.32 -2.00 42.30
C SER A 3 91.31 -1.00 41.73
N ASN A 4 90.02 -1.36 41.80
CA ASN A 4 88.92 -0.42 42.01
C ASN A 4 87.73 -1.19 42.61
N VAL A 5 87.86 -1.59 43.88
CA VAL A 5 86.70 -1.78 44.73
C VAL A 5 86.36 -0.37 45.23
N PRO A 6 85.17 0.18 44.93
CA PRO A 6 84.81 1.51 45.41
C PRO A 6 84.85 1.53 46.94
N PRO A 7 85.23 2.65 47.57
CA PRO A 7 85.25 2.75 49.03
C PRO A 7 83.85 2.43 49.56
N ALA A 8 83.77 1.68 50.66
CA ALA A 8 82.50 1.47 51.38
C ALA A 8 81.92 2.85 51.68
N VAL A 9 80.86 3.21 50.96
CA VAL A 9 80.15 4.48 51.13
C VAL A 9 79.59 4.47 52.55
N SER A 10 79.81 5.53 53.33
CA SER A 10 79.27 5.55 54.68
C SER A 10 77.74 5.56 54.61
N LEU A 11 77.08 4.92 55.57
CA LEU A 11 75.62 4.89 55.71
C LEU A 11 74.99 6.30 55.60
N ASP A 12 75.64 7.31 56.17
CA ASP A 12 75.21 8.72 56.09
C ASP A 12 75.24 9.28 54.65
N THR A 13 76.22 8.83 53.85
CA THR A 13 76.37 9.24 52.46
C THR A 13 75.31 8.58 51.57
N GLU A 14 75.03 7.29 51.78
CA GLU A 14 73.96 6.57 51.08
C GLU A 14 72.58 7.15 51.42
N LEU A 15 72.34 7.45 52.70
CA LEU A 15 71.09 8.05 53.13
C LEU A 15 70.89 9.45 52.54
N GLN A 16 71.93 10.29 52.48
CA GLN A 16 71.81 11.60 51.85
C GLN A 16 71.65 11.53 50.33
N GLN A 17 72.25 10.54 49.70
CA GLN A 17 71.98 10.26 48.29
C GLN A 17 70.50 9.91 48.10
N ALA A 18 69.96 8.96 48.87
CA ALA A 18 68.54 8.59 48.80
C ALA A 18 67.59 9.78 48.99
N ILE A 19 67.86 10.64 49.98
CA ILE A 19 67.07 11.87 50.23
C ILE A 19 67.18 12.86 49.06
N THR A 20 68.36 12.97 48.43
CA THR A 20 68.57 13.86 47.29
C THR A 20 67.81 13.37 46.06
N GLU A 21 67.85 12.07 45.79
CA GLU A 21 67.09 11.42 44.72
C GLU A 21 65.59 11.57 44.95
N HIS A 22 65.13 11.34 46.19
CA HIS A 22 63.72 11.47 46.59
C HIS A 22 63.21 12.90 46.39
N LYS A 23 63.97 13.91 46.84
CA LYS A 23 63.64 15.33 46.63
C LYS A 23 63.66 15.75 45.17
N ALA A 24 64.43 15.07 44.33
CA ALA A 24 64.52 15.34 42.89
C ALA A 24 63.41 14.64 42.07
N GLY A 25 62.49 13.92 42.72
CA GLY A 25 61.39 13.20 42.07
C GLY A 25 61.81 11.89 41.38
N ARG A 26 63.04 11.41 41.63
CA ARG A 26 63.56 10.14 41.11
C ARG A 26 63.22 9.02 42.09
N TYR A 27 61.93 8.66 42.10
CA TYR A 27 61.35 7.81 43.14
C TYR A 27 61.86 6.36 43.09
N LEU A 28 62.08 5.79 41.90
CA LEU A 28 62.61 4.42 41.77
C LEU A 28 64.04 4.33 42.32
N GLU A 29 64.89 5.28 41.95
CA GLU A 29 66.28 5.35 42.40
C GLU A 29 66.38 5.58 43.91
N ALA A 30 65.51 6.43 44.46
CA ALA A 30 65.44 6.67 45.90
C ALA A 30 64.92 5.44 46.67
N GLU A 31 63.90 4.76 46.15
CA GLU A 31 63.34 3.53 46.73
C GLU A 31 64.38 2.41 46.79
N GLU A 32 65.14 2.17 45.70
CA GLU A 32 66.21 1.17 45.68
C GLU A 32 67.27 1.44 46.76
N ILE A 33 67.69 2.69 46.93
CA ILE A 33 68.69 3.06 47.93
C ILE A 33 68.11 2.92 49.35
N TYR A 34 66.88 3.36 49.60
CA TYR A 34 66.23 3.17 50.91
C TYR A 34 66.06 1.68 51.26
N LEU A 35 65.64 0.85 50.31
CA LEU A 35 65.51 -0.60 50.52
C LEU A 35 66.87 -1.26 50.78
N SER A 36 67.93 -0.85 50.06
CA SER A 36 69.29 -1.32 50.31
C SER A 36 69.77 -0.97 51.73
N ILE A 37 69.54 0.28 52.17
CA ILE A 37 69.84 0.72 53.53
C ILE A 37 69.06 -0.10 54.56
N LEU A 38 67.77 -0.36 54.33
CA LEU A 38 66.92 -1.12 55.24
C LEU A 38 67.22 -2.62 55.23
N GLN A 39 67.81 -3.16 54.15
CA GLN A 39 68.29 -4.54 54.11
C GLN A 39 69.50 -4.74 55.04
N ALA A 40 70.43 -3.78 55.06
CA ALA A 40 71.59 -3.80 55.95
C ALA A 40 71.26 -3.34 57.39
N HIS A 41 70.34 -2.37 57.52
CA HIS A 41 69.96 -1.74 58.79
C HIS A 41 68.42 -1.62 58.91
N PRO A 42 67.70 -2.72 59.22
CA PRO A 42 66.24 -2.74 59.25
C PRO A 42 65.57 -1.76 60.23
N TYR A 43 66.32 -1.33 61.26
CA TYR A 43 65.86 -0.40 62.29
C TYR A 43 66.36 1.03 62.07
N HIS A 44 66.71 1.40 60.84
CA HIS A 44 67.07 2.78 60.53
C HIS A 44 65.81 3.66 60.43
N ALA A 45 65.61 4.53 61.42
CA ALA A 45 64.41 5.37 61.55
C ALA A 45 64.12 6.25 60.33
N ILE A 46 65.09 7.04 59.86
CA ILE A 46 64.92 7.98 58.75
C ILE A 46 64.67 7.29 57.41
N ALA A 47 65.35 6.17 57.13
CA ALA A 47 65.15 5.40 55.90
C ALA A 47 63.74 4.77 55.85
N ASN A 48 63.26 4.22 56.98
CA ASN A 48 61.88 3.74 57.10
C ASN A 48 60.86 4.88 56.90
N HIS A 49 61.12 6.05 57.49
CA HIS A 49 60.22 7.20 57.36
C HIS A 49 60.12 7.70 55.91
N ASN A 50 61.25 7.91 55.26
CA ASN A 50 61.28 8.45 53.89
C ASN A 50 60.77 7.44 52.86
N LEU A 51 61.04 6.14 53.03
CA LEU A 51 60.47 5.12 52.17
C LEU A 51 58.95 5.05 52.31
N GLY A 52 58.42 5.17 53.53
CA GLY A 52 56.98 5.26 53.76
C GLY A 52 56.33 6.50 53.14
N LEU A 53 57.00 7.65 53.21
CA LEU A 53 56.56 8.88 52.52
C LEU A 53 56.62 8.75 50.99
N LEU A 54 57.66 8.11 50.47
CA LEU A 54 57.84 7.86 49.03
C LEU A 54 56.70 6.98 48.50
N ALA A 55 56.40 5.87 49.19
CA ALA A 55 55.29 4.99 48.85
C ALA A 55 53.95 5.77 48.79
N GLY A 56 53.72 6.69 49.75
CA GLY A 56 52.57 7.59 49.70
C GLY A 56 52.56 8.54 48.50
N GLN A 57 53.72 9.08 48.09
CA GLN A 57 53.82 10.00 46.94
C GLN A 57 53.56 9.33 45.58
N VAL A 58 53.76 8.01 45.48
CA VAL A 58 53.47 7.23 44.26
C VAL A 58 52.10 6.52 44.31
N GLY A 59 51.24 6.87 45.27
CA GLY A 59 49.88 6.34 45.41
C GLY A 59 49.79 4.96 46.07
N GLN A 60 50.89 4.44 46.63
CA GLN A 60 50.94 3.15 47.33
C GLN A 60 50.76 3.33 48.84
N HIS A 61 49.64 3.96 49.24
CA HIS A 61 49.41 4.40 50.62
C HIS A 61 49.45 3.25 51.64
N GLU A 62 48.75 2.13 51.39
CA GLU A 62 48.77 0.96 52.29
C GLU A 62 50.16 0.32 52.41
N ALA A 63 50.89 0.19 51.30
CA ALA A 63 52.23 -0.42 51.29
C ALA A 63 53.27 0.41 52.05
N GLY A 64 53.05 1.73 52.17
CA GLY A 64 53.90 2.65 52.94
C GLY A 64 53.70 2.57 54.46
N LEU A 65 52.52 2.15 54.93
CA LEU A 65 52.16 2.16 56.36
C LEU A 65 53.11 1.34 57.25
N PRO A 66 53.55 0.12 56.89
CA PRO A 66 54.46 -0.66 57.72
C PRO A 66 55.78 0.08 57.98
N TYR A 67 56.29 0.82 57.00
CA TYR A 67 57.54 1.58 57.11
C TYR A 67 57.36 2.81 58.00
N LEU A 68 56.28 3.57 57.84
CA LEU A 68 55.96 4.72 58.71
C LEU A 68 55.75 4.28 60.17
N ARG A 69 55.00 3.20 60.39
CA ARG A 69 54.81 2.59 61.71
C ARG A 69 56.14 2.14 62.30
N LYS A 70 57.01 1.54 61.48
CA LYS A 70 58.33 1.07 61.92
C LYS A 70 59.23 2.24 62.33
N ALA A 71 59.29 3.31 61.53
CA ALA A 71 60.03 4.54 61.87
C ALA A 71 59.56 5.11 63.22
N LEU A 72 58.24 5.22 63.39
CA LEU A 72 57.65 5.71 64.64
C LEU A 72 57.96 4.81 65.84
N SER A 73 57.98 3.49 65.66
CA SER A 73 58.33 2.55 66.75
C SER A 73 59.81 2.61 67.18
N ILE A 74 60.69 3.07 66.29
CA ILE A 74 62.13 3.16 66.54
C ILE A 74 62.46 4.45 67.30
N ASP A 75 61.86 5.57 66.89
CA ASP A 75 62.07 6.88 67.50
C ASP A 75 60.72 7.57 67.77
N PRO A 76 60.08 7.26 68.91
CA PRO A 76 58.75 7.78 69.25
C PRO A 76 58.76 9.25 69.72
N ASP A 77 59.94 9.85 69.89
CA ASP A 77 60.11 11.23 70.32
C ASP A 77 60.25 12.19 69.12
N GLU A 78 60.45 11.68 67.90
CA GLU A 78 60.44 12.45 66.66
C GLU A 78 59.00 12.75 66.20
N GLY A 79 58.59 14.00 66.35
CA GLY A 79 57.22 14.43 66.09
C GLY A 79 56.77 14.28 64.64
N GLN A 80 57.69 14.40 63.67
CA GLN A 80 57.34 14.25 62.26
C GLN A 80 56.88 12.83 61.91
N PHE A 81 57.34 11.81 62.65
CA PHE A 81 56.98 10.41 62.36
C PHE A 81 55.51 10.13 62.69
N TRP A 82 55.00 10.70 63.78
CA TRP A 82 53.59 10.64 64.15
C TRP A 82 52.71 11.26 63.07
N LEU A 83 53.06 12.45 62.59
CA LEU A 83 52.27 13.18 61.59
C LEU A 83 52.28 12.48 60.23
N SER A 84 53.43 11.96 59.79
CA SER A 84 53.51 11.23 58.53
C SER A 84 52.76 9.90 58.59
N TYR A 85 52.80 9.17 59.72
CA TYR A 85 52.05 7.93 59.87
C TYR A 85 50.54 8.17 59.89
N ALA A 86 50.08 9.17 60.66
CA ALA A 86 48.68 9.59 60.69
C ALA A 86 48.18 10.02 59.30
N ASN A 87 48.96 10.83 58.57
CA ASN A 87 48.61 11.22 57.21
C ASN A 87 48.60 10.02 56.25
N GLY A 88 49.54 9.08 56.41
CA GLY A 88 49.55 7.83 55.65
C GLY A 88 48.29 7.01 55.88
N LEU A 89 47.85 6.88 57.14
CA LEU A 89 46.62 6.15 57.51
C LEU A 89 45.37 6.81 56.89
N LEU A 90 45.28 8.14 56.89
CA LEU A 90 44.19 8.85 56.20
C LEU A 90 44.18 8.59 54.70
N GLN A 91 45.34 8.68 54.05
CA GLN A 91 45.44 8.40 52.61
C GLN A 91 45.19 6.93 52.25
N ALA A 92 45.36 6.01 53.20
CA ALA A 92 45.01 4.60 53.07
C ALA A 92 43.54 4.30 53.41
N GLY A 93 42.71 5.33 53.72
CA GLY A 93 41.30 5.14 54.05
C GLY A 93 41.05 4.55 55.44
N GLN A 94 41.98 4.75 56.39
CA GLN A 94 41.90 4.27 57.77
C GLN A 94 41.77 5.45 58.76
N PRO A 95 40.68 6.24 58.72
CA PRO A 95 40.58 7.48 59.47
C PRO A 95 40.41 7.26 60.98
N ASP A 96 39.84 6.14 61.42
CA ASP A 96 39.73 5.79 62.85
C ASP A 96 41.12 5.56 63.46
N GLU A 97 41.94 4.71 62.84
CA GLU A 97 43.31 4.47 63.27
C GLU A 97 44.16 5.75 63.17
N ALA A 98 43.95 6.55 62.12
CA ALA A 98 44.62 7.84 62.01
C ALA A 98 44.26 8.78 63.17
N LEU A 99 42.98 8.86 63.54
CA LEU A 99 42.52 9.71 64.64
C LEU A 99 43.14 9.30 65.97
N ASP A 100 43.23 7.99 66.25
CA ASP A 100 43.89 7.46 67.46
C ASP A 100 45.38 7.84 67.51
N ILE A 101 46.09 7.73 66.38
CA ILE A 101 47.51 8.11 66.27
C ILE A 101 47.68 9.63 66.45
N ILE A 102 46.79 10.45 65.89
CA ILE A 102 46.82 11.92 66.02
C ILE A 102 46.55 12.35 67.46
N ASP A 103 45.53 11.77 68.11
CA ASP A 103 45.18 12.09 69.50
C ASP A 103 46.32 11.67 70.46
N THR A 104 46.96 10.54 70.18
CA THR A 104 48.16 10.09 70.91
C THR A 104 49.32 11.07 70.72
N ALA A 105 49.55 11.56 69.50
CA ALA A 105 50.59 12.54 69.21
C ALA A 105 50.36 13.88 69.93
N ILE A 106 49.11 14.38 69.92
CA ILE A 106 48.70 15.60 70.63
C ILE A 106 48.94 15.46 72.14
N ALA A 107 48.56 14.32 72.74
CA ALA A 107 48.77 14.04 74.16
C ALA A 107 50.25 14.03 74.57
N ARG A 108 51.17 13.78 73.62
CA ARG A 108 52.62 13.79 73.81
C ARG A 108 53.27 15.17 73.57
N GLY A 109 52.47 16.21 73.33
CA GLY A 109 52.94 17.59 73.19
C GLY A 109 53.05 18.11 71.75
N LEU A 110 52.54 17.38 70.75
CA LEU A 110 52.52 17.78 69.34
C LEU A 110 51.21 18.49 68.95
N ASP A 111 50.65 19.30 69.85
CA ASP A 111 49.47 20.12 69.56
C ASP A 111 49.85 21.35 68.72
N ASN A 112 49.80 21.20 67.40
CA ASN A 112 50.18 22.23 66.44
C ASN A 112 49.20 22.26 65.26
N GLU A 113 49.37 23.23 64.36
CA GLU A 113 48.46 23.43 63.23
C GLU A 113 48.30 22.18 62.34
N GLN A 114 49.38 21.41 62.16
CA GLN A 114 49.38 20.23 61.29
C GLN A 114 48.64 19.04 61.93
N SER A 115 48.84 18.77 63.22
CA SER A 115 48.11 17.71 63.93
C SER A 115 46.61 18.03 64.04
N GLN A 116 46.24 19.30 64.32
CA GLN A 116 44.84 19.73 64.34
C GLN A 116 44.16 19.63 62.98
N LYS A 117 44.88 19.95 61.89
CA LYS A 117 44.36 19.78 60.52
C LYS A 117 44.11 18.32 60.17
N LEU A 118 45.05 17.42 60.50
CA LEU A 118 44.87 15.98 60.30
C LEU A 118 43.72 15.43 61.15
N ARG A 119 43.58 15.91 62.40
CA ARG A 119 42.47 15.52 63.29
C ARG A 119 41.11 15.90 62.70
N LEU A 120 41.00 17.11 62.16
CA LEU A 120 39.77 17.60 61.51
C LEU A 120 39.44 16.78 60.26
N LEU A 121 40.45 16.43 59.45
CA LEU A 121 40.28 15.57 58.27
C LEU A 121 39.79 14.16 58.66
N ALA A 122 40.45 13.52 59.62
CA ALA A 122 40.06 12.20 60.14
C ALA A 122 38.62 12.20 60.68
N THR A 123 38.28 13.20 61.51
CA THR A 123 36.93 13.35 62.08
C THR A 123 35.87 13.55 61.00
N LYS A 124 36.19 14.30 59.95
CA LYS A 124 35.28 14.54 58.82
C LYS A 124 35.04 13.27 58.00
N GLU A 125 36.09 12.48 57.75
CA GLU A 125 35.98 11.21 57.02
C GLU A 125 35.17 10.17 57.80
N ILE A 126 35.37 10.06 59.11
CA ILE A 126 34.56 9.20 60.00
C ILE A 126 33.09 9.62 59.98
N ALA A 127 32.81 10.93 60.03
CA ALA A 127 31.45 11.45 59.99
C ALA A 127 30.73 11.19 58.65
N LEU A 128 31.47 11.20 57.53
CA LEU A 128 30.94 10.88 56.19
C LEU A 128 30.65 9.38 56.03
N ALA A 129 31.54 8.52 56.53
CA ALA A 129 31.35 7.07 56.51
C ALA A 129 30.10 6.64 57.33
N ALA A 130 29.82 7.33 58.44
CA ALA A 130 28.63 7.07 59.26
C ALA A 130 27.29 7.47 58.60
N GLN A 131 27.32 8.23 57.50
CA GLN A 131 26.12 8.73 56.79
C GLN A 131 25.81 7.97 55.49
N SER A 132 26.57 6.91 55.19
CA SER A 132 26.38 6.09 53.99
C SER A 132 26.00 4.65 54.36
N PRO A 133 25.19 3.97 53.53
CA PRO A 133 24.92 2.53 53.70
C PRO A 133 26.21 1.70 53.79
N SER A 134 26.20 0.65 54.61
CA SER A 134 27.33 -0.27 54.65
C SER A 134 27.38 -1.09 53.36
N GLN A 135 28.57 -1.61 53.01
CA GLN A 135 28.72 -2.52 51.87
C GLN A 135 27.82 -3.77 52.02
N HIS A 136 27.60 -4.23 53.25
CA HIS A 136 26.70 -5.34 53.54
C HIS A 136 25.24 -5.03 53.17
N ASP A 137 24.76 -3.81 53.45
CA ASP A 137 23.40 -3.38 53.10
C ASP A 137 23.21 -3.32 51.58
N VAL A 138 24.24 -2.85 50.87
CA VAL A 138 24.27 -2.83 49.41
C VAL A 138 24.23 -4.25 48.84
N ASP A 139 25.09 -5.15 49.34
CA ASP A 139 25.19 -6.53 48.86
C ASP A 139 23.88 -7.31 49.08
N GLN A 140 23.17 -7.09 50.19
CA GLN A 140 21.86 -7.69 50.44
C GLN A 140 20.83 -7.29 49.39
N ILE A 141 20.76 -6.00 49.05
CA ILE A 141 19.82 -5.47 48.05
C ILE A 141 20.18 -5.99 46.65
N VAL A 142 21.47 -6.04 46.31
CA VAL A 142 21.95 -6.62 45.04
C VAL A 142 21.57 -8.10 44.93
N ALA A 143 21.68 -8.87 46.02
CA ALA A 143 21.28 -10.27 46.03
C ALA A 143 19.76 -10.48 45.83
N LEU A 144 18.92 -9.54 46.25
CA LEU A 144 17.47 -9.57 45.96
C LEU A 144 17.21 -9.29 44.48
N TYR A 145 17.91 -8.30 43.92
CA TYR A 145 17.84 -7.99 42.48
C TYR A 145 18.23 -9.20 41.61
N GLN A 146 19.34 -9.87 41.93
CA GLN A 146 19.81 -11.05 41.19
C GLN A 146 18.85 -12.23 41.24
N ARG A 147 18.01 -12.32 42.28
CA ARG A 147 16.99 -13.38 42.43
C ARG A 147 15.61 -13.00 41.87
N GLY A 148 15.43 -11.75 41.42
CA GLY A 148 14.14 -11.25 40.92
C GLY A 148 13.10 -11.03 42.02
N GLU A 149 13.52 -10.91 43.28
CA GLU A 149 12.65 -10.71 44.44
C GLU A 149 12.31 -9.20 44.60
N TYR A 150 11.57 -8.64 43.63
CA TYR A 150 11.38 -7.18 43.49
C TYR A 150 10.52 -6.54 44.59
N VAL A 151 9.62 -7.31 45.22
CA VAL A 151 8.77 -6.82 46.33
C VAL A 151 9.61 -6.64 47.60
N GLU A 152 10.43 -7.64 47.91
CA GLU A 152 11.38 -7.64 49.00
C GLU A 152 12.47 -6.60 48.77
N MET A 153 12.93 -6.44 47.52
CA MET A 153 13.86 -5.38 47.12
C MET A 153 13.29 -3.99 47.39
N GLU A 154 12.02 -3.75 47.06
CA GLU A 154 11.33 -2.50 47.36
C GLU A 154 11.31 -2.23 48.88
N ALA A 155 10.92 -3.24 49.68
CA ALA A 155 10.85 -3.11 51.13
C ALA A 155 12.23 -2.79 51.75
N ALA A 156 13.29 -3.50 51.31
CA ALA A 156 14.66 -3.29 51.76
C ALA A 156 15.17 -1.89 51.39
N CYS A 157 14.92 -1.41 50.16
CA CYS A 157 15.31 -0.06 49.75
C CYS A 157 14.60 1.02 50.57
N ARG A 158 13.28 0.85 50.83
CA ARG A 158 12.53 1.80 51.67
C ARG A 158 13.04 1.84 53.11
N GLN A 159 13.40 0.69 53.68
CA GLN A 159 14.00 0.61 55.00
C GLN A 159 15.37 1.29 55.03
N LEU A 160 16.20 1.07 54.02
CA LEU A 160 17.51 1.71 53.91
C LEU A 160 17.38 3.24 53.78
N LEU A 161 16.40 3.72 53.03
CA LEU A 161 16.10 5.15 52.88
C LEU A 161 15.56 5.81 54.16
N GLN A 162 15.00 5.05 55.11
CA GLN A 162 14.65 5.60 56.43
C GLN A 162 15.90 5.94 57.24
N GLN A 163 16.98 5.19 57.05
CA GLN A 163 18.25 5.37 57.74
C GLN A 163 19.18 6.33 56.99
N PHE A 164 19.16 6.28 55.66
CA PHE A 164 20.01 7.07 54.77
C PHE A 164 19.16 7.75 53.67
N PRO A 165 18.44 8.85 53.97
CA PRO A 165 17.49 9.47 53.05
C PRO A 165 18.09 10.02 51.75
N GLU A 166 19.40 10.27 51.73
CA GLU A 166 20.12 10.82 50.57
C GLU A 166 20.97 9.76 49.85
N ALA A 167 20.83 8.47 50.17
CA ALA A 167 21.58 7.39 49.55
C ALA A 167 21.16 7.16 48.08
N PRO A 168 21.96 7.56 47.08
CA PRO A 168 21.51 7.54 45.68
C PRO A 168 21.29 6.13 45.15
N PHE A 169 22.11 5.17 45.59
CA PHE A 169 21.95 3.75 45.28
C PHE A 169 20.54 3.25 45.64
N ALA A 170 20.06 3.55 46.85
CA ALA A 170 18.77 3.06 47.32
C ALA A 170 17.59 3.69 46.54
N TRP A 171 17.69 4.97 46.17
CA TRP A 171 16.70 5.63 45.30
C TRP A 171 16.69 5.03 43.89
N SER A 172 17.86 4.80 43.30
CA SER A 172 18.01 4.19 41.96
C SER A 172 17.38 2.79 41.91
N VAL A 173 17.75 1.93 42.86
CA VAL A 173 17.24 0.55 42.92
C VAL A 173 15.74 0.52 43.23
N LEU A 174 15.24 1.41 44.11
CA LEU A 174 13.80 1.55 44.36
C LEU A 174 13.04 1.92 43.08
N GLY A 175 13.57 2.85 42.28
CA GLY A 175 12.97 3.26 41.01
C GLY A 175 12.82 2.08 40.04
N THR A 176 13.87 1.27 39.90
CA THR A 176 13.86 0.05 39.10
C THR A 176 12.85 -0.98 39.64
N ALA A 177 12.81 -1.21 40.96
CA ALA A 177 11.84 -2.12 41.58
C ALA A 177 10.39 -1.73 41.26
N LEU A 178 10.09 -0.43 41.33
CA LEU A 178 8.75 0.10 41.06
C LEU A 178 8.39 -0.02 39.57
N GLN A 179 9.33 0.28 38.66
CA GLN A 179 9.11 0.12 37.21
C GLN A 179 8.78 -1.32 36.83
N VAL A 180 9.57 -2.29 37.32
CA VAL A 180 9.34 -3.72 37.03
C VAL A 180 7.99 -4.21 37.56
N GLN A 181 7.53 -3.66 38.69
CA GLN A 181 6.23 -3.97 39.28
C GLN A 181 5.06 -3.19 38.66
N GLY A 182 5.30 -2.30 37.68
CA GLY A 182 4.27 -1.44 37.10
C GLY A 182 3.70 -0.40 38.08
N LYS A 183 4.44 -0.05 39.13
CA LYS A 183 4.08 0.96 40.13
C LYS A 183 4.61 2.34 39.72
N GLU A 184 4.11 3.40 40.35
CA GLU A 184 4.56 4.78 40.10
C GLU A 184 6.02 4.98 40.52
N ALA A 185 6.93 4.99 39.54
CA ALA A 185 8.38 5.16 39.76
C ALA A 185 8.88 6.59 39.50
N LEU A 186 8.07 7.43 38.87
CA LEU A 186 8.49 8.74 38.39
C LEU A 186 9.01 9.68 39.50
N PRO A 187 8.35 9.83 40.67
CA PRO A 187 8.88 10.68 41.75
C PRO A 187 10.22 10.17 42.29
N VAL A 188 10.38 8.84 42.36
CA VAL A 188 11.59 8.18 42.85
C VAL A 188 12.75 8.39 41.88
N LEU A 189 12.53 8.16 40.58
CA LEU A 189 13.56 8.33 39.55
C LEU A 189 13.94 9.80 39.34
N LYS A 190 13.00 10.72 39.51
CA LYS A 190 13.31 12.16 39.56
C LYS A 190 14.24 12.48 40.72
N ARG A 191 13.96 11.94 41.91
CA ARG A 191 14.83 12.10 43.08
C ARG A 191 16.21 11.48 42.87
N THR A 192 16.30 10.33 42.21
CA THR A 192 17.58 9.72 41.81
C THR A 192 18.39 10.69 40.95
N ALA A 193 17.80 11.21 39.86
CA ALA A 193 18.50 12.15 38.96
C ALA A 193 18.89 13.48 39.62
N GLU A 194 18.13 13.94 40.62
CA GLU A 194 18.50 15.11 41.45
C GLU A 194 19.73 14.84 42.35
N LEU A 195 19.84 13.62 42.88
CA LEU A 195 20.97 13.20 43.72
C LEU A 195 22.22 12.82 42.90
N THR A 196 22.04 12.40 41.64
CA THR A 196 23.11 12.00 40.72
C THR A 196 23.02 12.76 39.38
N PRO A 197 23.27 14.08 39.37
CA PRO A 197 23.10 14.91 38.17
C PRO A 197 24.05 14.56 37.01
N ASP A 198 25.15 13.86 37.30
CA ASP A 198 26.18 13.42 36.35
C ASP A 198 26.13 11.89 36.08
N ASP A 199 25.01 11.23 36.40
CA ASP A 199 24.78 9.81 36.10
C ASP A 199 23.86 9.66 34.88
N ALA A 200 24.43 9.22 33.76
CA ALA A 200 23.68 9.01 32.51
C ALA A 200 22.57 7.96 32.67
N GLN A 201 22.77 6.91 33.47
CA GLN A 201 21.78 5.86 33.67
C GLN A 201 20.57 6.39 34.45
N ALA A 202 20.78 7.27 35.44
CA ALA A 202 19.71 7.90 36.19
C ALA A 202 18.81 8.75 35.28
N HIS A 203 19.40 9.58 34.42
CA HIS A 203 18.65 10.37 33.43
C HIS A 203 17.97 9.50 32.37
N GLY A 204 18.62 8.41 31.92
CA GLY A 204 18.02 7.45 31.00
C GLY A 204 16.79 6.75 31.60
N ASN A 205 16.87 6.32 32.86
CA ASN A 205 15.74 5.70 33.56
C ASN A 205 14.59 6.69 33.80
N LEU A 206 14.91 7.96 34.10
CA LEU A 206 13.93 9.05 34.18
C LEU A 206 13.23 9.27 32.84
N GLY A 207 13.99 9.25 31.73
CA GLY A 207 13.43 9.31 30.37
C GLY A 207 12.45 8.18 30.08
N ASN A 208 12.79 6.94 30.46
CA ASN A 208 11.89 5.78 30.33
C ASN A 208 10.57 6.00 31.09
N ALA A 209 10.64 6.55 32.31
CA ALA A 209 9.47 6.82 33.13
C ALA A 209 8.58 7.92 32.52
N TRP A 210 9.17 8.99 31.98
CA TRP A 210 8.42 10.03 31.27
C TRP A 210 7.75 9.51 30.01
N GLN A 211 8.44 8.65 29.25
CA GLN A 211 7.89 8.02 28.06
C GLN A 211 6.69 7.13 28.41
N ALA A 212 6.79 6.29 29.44
CA ALA A 212 5.68 5.47 29.92
C ALA A 212 4.48 6.31 30.41
N ALA A 213 4.73 7.52 30.93
CA ALA A 213 3.70 8.49 31.30
C ALA A 213 3.14 9.32 30.12
N GLY A 214 3.59 9.07 28.89
CA GLY A 214 3.18 9.81 27.69
C GLY A 214 3.71 11.25 27.62
N LYS A 215 4.68 11.62 28.45
CA LYS A 215 5.30 12.97 28.47
C LYS A 215 6.56 12.97 27.59
N LEU A 216 6.34 13.02 26.27
CA LEU A 216 7.40 12.85 25.28
C LEU A 216 8.49 13.92 25.35
N ASP A 217 8.15 15.19 25.57
CA ASP A 217 9.14 16.29 25.69
C ASP A 217 10.08 16.06 26.89
N ASN A 218 9.51 15.70 28.05
CA ASN A 218 10.33 15.40 29.24
C ASN A 218 11.21 14.16 29.06
N ALA A 219 10.72 13.15 28.33
CA ALA A 219 11.51 11.98 27.99
C ALA A 219 12.68 12.35 27.08
N LEU A 220 12.42 13.18 26.06
CA LEU A 220 13.43 13.70 25.14
C LEU A 220 14.52 14.47 25.90
N ASP A 221 14.15 15.41 26.77
CA ASP A 221 15.09 16.18 27.58
C ASP A 221 15.96 15.28 28.46
N SER A 222 15.35 14.27 29.07
CA SER A 222 16.06 13.33 29.96
C SER A 222 17.05 12.46 29.19
N TYR A 223 16.68 11.96 28.00
CA TYR A 223 17.63 11.19 27.18
C TYR A 223 18.74 12.06 26.59
N LEU A 224 18.45 13.30 26.19
CA LEU A 224 19.48 14.24 25.76
C LEU A 224 20.46 14.51 26.90
N ARG A 225 19.97 14.71 28.13
CA ARG A 225 20.84 14.87 29.29
C ARG A 225 21.69 13.64 29.57
N ALA A 226 21.13 12.44 29.45
CA ALA A 226 21.89 11.20 29.56
C ALA A 226 23.02 11.12 28.51
N LEU A 227 22.75 11.55 27.28
CA LEU A 227 23.71 11.55 26.17
C LEU A 227 24.73 12.69 26.22
N GLU A 228 24.42 13.81 26.89
CA GLU A 228 25.40 14.86 27.23
C GLU A 228 26.45 14.33 28.21
N ILE A 229 26.02 13.49 29.16
CA ILE A 229 26.89 12.89 30.18
C ILE A 229 27.69 11.72 29.58
N ASP A 230 27.02 10.80 28.88
CA ASP A 230 27.65 9.67 28.20
C ASP A 230 27.16 9.54 26.75
N PRO A 231 27.92 10.08 25.78
CA PRO A 231 27.61 9.95 24.36
C PRO A 231 27.62 8.51 23.83
N SER A 232 28.22 7.56 24.56
CA SER A 232 28.33 6.14 24.20
C SER A 232 27.17 5.28 24.71
N PHE A 233 26.19 5.88 25.39
CA PHE A 233 25.06 5.17 25.97
C PHE A 233 24.04 4.72 24.89
N ALA A 234 24.26 3.52 24.35
CA ALA A 234 23.49 2.97 23.23
C ALA A 234 21.98 2.86 23.51
N GLU A 235 21.58 2.49 24.73
CA GLU A 235 20.17 2.43 25.15
C GLU A 235 19.49 3.80 25.09
N ALA A 236 20.18 4.86 25.53
CA ALA A 236 19.63 6.22 25.47
C ALA A 236 19.46 6.70 24.02
N HIS A 237 20.39 6.37 23.12
CA HIS A 237 20.19 6.63 21.67
C HIS A 237 18.98 5.87 21.13
N ASN A 238 18.81 4.58 21.45
CA ASN A 238 17.64 3.81 21.00
C ASN A 238 16.32 4.39 21.55
N ASN A 239 16.28 4.74 22.83
CA ASN A 239 15.06 5.22 23.47
C ASN A 239 14.72 6.66 23.03
N LEU A 240 15.74 7.51 22.83
CA LEU A 240 15.56 8.83 22.20
C LEU A 240 15.00 8.69 20.79
N GLY A 241 15.55 7.77 19.97
CA GLY A 241 15.01 7.49 18.63
C GLY A 241 13.55 7.03 18.66
N SER A 242 13.18 6.23 19.66
CA SER A 242 11.80 5.78 19.85
C SER A 242 10.85 6.94 20.20
N VAL A 243 11.27 7.87 21.07
CA VAL A 243 10.51 9.08 21.40
C VAL A 243 10.37 10.00 20.19
N LEU A 244 11.47 10.22 19.44
CA LEU A 244 11.45 11.05 18.24
C LEU A 244 10.50 10.51 17.17
N ARG A 245 10.44 9.18 16.98
CA ARG A 245 9.46 8.53 16.09
C ARG A 245 8.03 8.82 16.52
N LEU A 246 7.72 8.72 17.82
CA LEU A 246 6.38 9.04 18.36
C LEU A 246 6.02 10.53 18.21
N MET A 247 7.02 11.40 18.09
CA MET A 247 6.86 12.84 17.80
C MET A 247 6.87 13.16 16.30
N ASP A 248 6.80 12.16 15.41
CA ASP A 248 6.87 12.29 13.95
C ASP A 248 8.18 12.90 13.40
N ARG A 249 9.28 12.82 14.18
CA ARG A 249 10.62 13.28 13.81
C ARG A 249 11.47 12.12 13.27
N GLN A 250 11.02 11.56 12.15
CA GLN A 250 11.52 10.27 11.61
C GLN A 250 13.01 10.27 11.22
N ASP A 251 13.54 11.34 10.62
CA ASP A 251 14.96 11.41 10.24
C ASP A 251 15.91 11.48 11.44
N GLU A 252 15.49 12.17 12.50
CA GLU A 252 16.25 12.23 13.75
C GLU A 252 16.20 10.89 14.47
N ALA A 253 15.03 10.23 14.48
CA ALA A 253 14.89 8.87 15.00
C ALA A 253 15.83 7.89 14.28
N LYS A 254 15.87 7.93 12.93
CA LYS A 254 16.78 7.13 12.10
C LYS A 254 18.24 7.35 12.52
N THR A 255 18.64 8.60 12.70
CA THR A 255 20.00 8.96 13.13
C THR A 255 20.35 8.38 14.50
N CYS A 256 19.42 8.48 15.46
CA CYS A 256 19.59 7.92 16.80
C CYS A 256 19.74 6.39 16.78
N PHE A 257 18.93 5.66 16.00
CA PHE A 257 19.07 4.21 15.90
C PHE A 257 20.39 3.79 15.24
N HIS A 258 20.84 4.49 14.20
CA HIS A 258 22.16 4.23 13.61
C HIS A 258 23.29 4.42 14.63
N LYS A 259 23.24 5.47 15.47
CA LYS A 259 24.20 5.67 16.55
C LYS A 259 24.16 4.52 17.57
N ALA A 260 22.97 4.10 17.99
CA ALA A 260 22.82 2.96 18.90
C ALA A 260 23.44 1.66 18.35
N ILE A 261 23.22 1.38 17.05
CA ILE A 261 23.78 0.19 16.37
C ILE A 261 25.30 0.32 16.17
N ALA A 262 25.81 1.52 15.88
CA ALA A 262 27.26 1.74 15.75
C ALA A 262 27.99 1.52 17.09
N LEU A 263 27.36 1.89 18.20
CA LEU A 263 27.87 1.66 19.56
C LEU A 263 27.73 0.19 19.98
N ARG A 264 26.64 -0.47 19.57
CA ARG A 264 26.35 -1.88 19.87
C ARG A 264 25.84 -2.61 18.62
N PRO A 265 26.74 -3.25 17.84
CA PRO A 265 26.38 -3.89 16.57
C PRO A 265 25.43 -5.08 16.64
N ASP A 266 25.23 -5.69 17.82
CA ASP A 266 24.29 -6.80 18.05
C ASP A 266 22.99 -6.33 18.73
N TYR A 267 22.70 -5.02 18.71
CA TYR A 267 21.53 -4.46 19.39
C TYR A 267 20.23 -4.66 18.58
N ALA A 268 19.69 -5.88 18.63
CA ALA A 268 18.50 -6.30 17.89
C ALA A 268 17.30 -5.34 18.04
N LYS A 269 17.05 -4.80 19.25
CA LYS A 269 15.96 -3.83 19.49
C LYS A 269 16.15 -2.54 18.69
N ALA A 270 17.37 -2.00 18.61
CA ALA A 270 17.65 -0.80 17.83
C ALA A 270 17.55 -1.06 16.32
N MET A 271 18.02 -2.21 15.86
CA MET A 271 17.85 -2.64 14.46
C MET A 271 16.38 -2.81 14.07
N PHE A 272 15.56 -3.44 14.92
CA PHE A 272 14.13 -3.62 14.69
C PHE A 272 13.39 -2.27 14.64
N ASN A 273 13.74 -1.35 15.55
CA ASN A 273 13.17 0.00 15.55
C ASN A 273 13.59 0.81 14.32
N LEU A 274 14.86 0.70 13.90
CA LEU A 274 15.34 1.30 12.65
C LEU A 274 14.57 0.74 11.45
N ALA A 275 14.37 -0.58 11.38
CA ALA A 275 13.60 -1.23 10.31
C ALA A 275 12.15 -0.71 10.24
N ASN A 276 11.50 -0.49 11.38
CA ASN A 276 10.16 0.11 11.44
C ASN A 276 10.15 1.54 10.88
N VAL A 277 11.11 2.39 11.25
CA VAL A 277 11.21 3.77 10.72
C VAL A 277 11.49 3.75 9.22
N LEU A 278 12.39 2.89 8.74
CA LEU A 278 12.69 2.76 7.32
C LEU A 278 11.45 2.33 6.53
N LYS A 279 10.63 1.42 7.09
CA LYS A 279 9.35 1.00 6.50
C LYS A 279 8.33 2.14 6.45
N GLU A 280 8.25 2.97 7.49
CA GLU A 280 7.39 4.17 7.54
C GLU A 280 7.83 5.22 6.50
N LEU A 281 9.14 5.40 6.32
CA LEU A 281 9.75 6.24 5.28
C LEU A 281 9.65 5.64 3.87
N LYS A 282 9.08 4.45 3.73
CA LYS A 282 8.97 3.68 2.46
C LYS A 282 10.33 3.28 1.85
N GLU A 283 11.39 3.28 2.65
CA GLU A 283 12.72 2.77 2.30
C GLU A 283 12.74 1.22 2.46
N TYR A 284 11.86 0.51 1.73
CA TYR A 284 11.59 -0.92 1.95
C TYR A 284 12.81 -1.84 1.83
N PRO A 285 13.71 -1.69 0.84
CA PRO A 285 14.91 -2.52 0.75
C PRO A 285 15.80 -2.42 2.01
N LEU A 286 15.97 -1.21 2.54
CA LEU A 286 16.76 -0.97 3.75
C LEU A 286 16.07 -1.52 4.99
N ALA A 287 14.74 -1.42 5.08
CA ALA A 287 13.97 -2.05 6.14
C ALA A 287 14.15 -3.58 6.14
N VAL A 288 14.10 -4.21 4.96
CA VAL A 288 14.34 -5.65 4.80
C VAL A 288 15.73 -6.06 5.28
N GLU A 289 16.78 -5.30 4.94
CA GLU A 289 18.14 -5.56 5.43
C GLU A 289 18.22 -5.57 6.96
N GLN A 290 17.61 -4.57 7.61
CA GLN A 290 17.62 -4.48 9.07
C GLN A 290 16.80 -5.60 9.72
N TYR A 291 15.61 -5.92 9.21
CA TYR A 291 14.83 -7.05 9.74
C TYR A 291 15.53 -8.40 9.54
N ARG A 292 16.23 -8.62 8.42
CA ARG A 292 17.05 -9.82 8.23
C ARG A 292 18.18 -9.91 9.25
N ALA A 293 18.84 -8.79 9.54
CA ALA A 293 19.86 -8.75 10.60
C ALA A 293 19.28 -9.14 11.97
N VAL A 294 18.10 -8.62 12.32
CA VAL A 294 17.39 -9.02 13.55
C VAL A 294 17.04 -10.50 13.55
N SER A 295 16.53 -11.02 12.42
CA SER A 295 16.18 -12.45 12.28
C SER A 295 17.38 -13.39 12.43
N LEU A 296 18.61 -12.93 12.15
CA LEU A 296 19.82 -13.72 12.38
C LEU A 296 20.20 -13.77 13.87
N LEU A 297 19.89 -12.71 14.63
CA LEU A 297 20.14 -12.62 16.06
C LEU A 297 19.05 -13.35 16.87
N ILE A 298 17.80 -13.30 16.41
CA ILE A 298 16.63 -13.85 17.10
C ILE A 298 15.78 -14.67 16.10
N PRO A 299 16.22 -15.88 15.72
CA PRO A 299 15.58 -16.66 14.66
C PRO A 299 14.20 -17.26 15.05
N GLU A 300 13.94 -17.43 16.34
CA GLU A 300 12.70 -18.06 16.87
C GLU A 300 11.62 -17.03 17.25
N ASP A 301 11.70 -15.81 16.74
CA ASP A 301 10.72 -14.75 17.00
C ASP A 301 9.72 -14.59 15.84
N ALA A 302 8.46 -14.94 16.10
CA ALA A 302 7.38 -14.86 15.12
C ALA A 302 7.06 -13.42 14.70
N GLU A 303 7.22 -12.43 15.58
CA GLU A 303 6.97 -11.02 15.29
C GLU A 303 8.03 -10.47 14.33
N VAL A 304 9.29 -10.88 14.49
CA VAL A 304 10.39 -10.55 13.57
C VAL A 304 10.11 -11.12 12.18
N GLN A 305 9.72 -12.40 12.09
CA GLN A 305 9.38 -13.02 10.80
C GLN A 305 8.18 -12.35 10.12
N ASN A 306 7.13 -12.03 10.89
CA ASN A 306 5.96 -11.32 10.36
C ASN A 306 6.32 -9.90 9.88
N SER A 307 7.16 -9.18 10.62
CA SER A 307 7.61 -7.83 10.24
C SER A 307 8.50 -7.83 9.00
N LEU A 308 9.43 -8.80 8.90
CA LEU A 308 10.25 -9.01 7.71
C LEU A 308 9.39 -9.33 6.49
N GLY A 309 8.43 -10.25 6.62
CA GLY A 309 7.48 -10.58 5.56
C GLY A 309 6.67 -9.38 5.10
N SER A 310 6.24 -8.53 6.03
CA SER A 310 5.49 -7.29 5.72
C SER A 310 6.34 -6.30 4.92
N ALA A 311 7.61 -6.11 5.29
CA ALA A 311 8.53 -5.26 4.54
C ALA A 311 8.81 -5.82 3.13
N LEU A 312 9.05 -7.13 3.01
CA LEU A 312 9.26 -7.80 1.72
C LEU A 312 8.04 -7.69 0.79
N ARG A 313 6.82 -7.77 1.35
CA ARG A 313 5.58 -7.57 0.60
C ARG A 313 5.48 -6.15 0.04
N LEU A 314 5.84 -5.14 0.84
CA LEU A 314 5.86 -3.73 0.41
C LEU A 314 6.94 -3.48 -0.66
N ASP A 315 8.05 -4.20 -0.58
CA ASP A 315 9.10 -4.25 -1.61
C ASP A 315 8.71 -5.09 -2.85
N LYS A 316 7.47 -5.61 -2.90
CA LYS A 316 6.92 -6.48 -3.96
C LYS A 316 7.68 -7.82 -4.14
N ASN A 317 8.51 -8.22 -3.19
CA ASN A 317 9.15 -9.54 -3.15
C ASN A 317 8.21 -10.57 -2.48
N TYR A 318 7.12 -10.90 -3.19
CA TYR A 318 6.05 -11.73 -2.64
C TYR A 318 6.49 -13.16 -2.28
N SER A 319 7.42 -13.74 -3.03
CA SER A 319 7.89 -15.11 -2.81
C SER A 319 8.55 -15.27 -1.44
N GLU A 320 9.46 -14.36 -1.09
CA GLU A 320 10.15 -14.41 0.20
C GLU A 320 9.23 -13.98 1.35
N ALA A 321 8.37 -12.98 1.11
CA ALA A 321 7.36 -12.56 2.08
C ALA A 321 6.47 -13.74 2.53
N ILE A 322 6.00 -14.55 1.57
CA ILE A 322 5.19 -15.75 1.85
C ILE A 322 5.94 -16.73 2.77
N GLU A 323 7.22 -16.96 2.54
CA GLU A 323 8.01 -17.88 3.38
C GLU A 323 8.21 -17.33 4.79
N CYS A 324 8.48 -16.02 4.94
CA CYS A 324 8.55 -15.38 6.26
C CYS A 324 7.23 -15.51 7.05
N PHE A 325 6.08 -15.28 6.42
CA PHE A 325 4.80 -15.45 7.12
C PHE A 325 4.52 -16.91 7.50
N LYS A 326 4.89 -17.88 6.65
CA LYS A 326 4.80 -19.30 7.02
C LYS A 326 5.70 -19.65 8.20
N GLN A 327 6.91 -19.08 8.29
CA GLN A 327 7.78 -19.26 9.46
C GLN A 327 7.16 -18.64 10.72
N ALA A 328 6.59 -17.44 10.62
CA ALA A 328 5.86 -16.82 11.73
C ALA A 328 4.71 -17.71 12.24
N ILE A 329 3.94 -18.31 11.32
CA ILE A 329 2.84 -19.24 11.64
C ILE A 329 3.38 -20.57 12.21
N LEU A 330 4.53 -21.06 11.74
CA LEU A 330 5.16 -22.26 12.29
C LEU A 330 5.57 -22.05 13.76
N LEU A 331 6.13 -20.88 14.07
CA LEU A 331 6.53 -20.49 15.43
C LEU A 331 5.30 -20.21 16.32
N LYS A 332 4.24 -19.63 15.75
CA LYS A 332 3.00 -19.29 16.45
C LYS A 332 1.77 -19.62 15.57
N PRO A 333 1.19 -20.83 15.69
CA PRO A 333 0.09 -21.29 14.81
C PRO A 333 -1.19 -20.45 14.86
N ASP A 334 -1.51 -19.83 15.99
CA ASP A 334 -2.69 -19.00 16.23
C ASP A 334 -2.44 -17.51 15.92
N TYR A 335 -1.36 -17.17 15.20
CA TYR A 335 -0.99 -15.78 14.90
C TYR A 335 -1.86 -15.20 13.77
N ALA A 336 -3.02 -14.65 14.14
CA ALA A 336 -4.01 -14.06 13.22
C ALA A 336 -3.39 -13.05 12.23
N ASP A 337 -2.54 -12.12 12.70
CA ASP A 337 -1.87 -11.14 11.84
C ASP A 337 -0.98 -11.80 10.77
N ALA A 338 -0.27 -12.88 11.11
CA ALA A 338 0.60 -13.57 10.16
C ALA A 338 -0.22 -14.32 9.10
N HIS A 339 -1.35 -14.93 9.48
CA HIS A 339 -2.30 -15.53 8.54
C HIS A 339 -2.95 -14.47 7.63
N PHE A 340 -3.35 -13.33 8.18
CA PHE A 340 -3.89 -12.21 7.41
C PHE A 340 -2.87 -11.65 6.41
N ASN A 341 -1.64 -11.40 6.87
CA ASN A 341 -0.56 -10.89 6.02
C ASN A 341 -0.17 -11.91 4.94
N LEU A 342 -0.14 -13.20 5.26
CA LEU A 342 0.06 -14.27 4.28
C LEU A 342 -1.06 -14.25 3.23
N GLY A 343 -2.32 -14.20 3.66
CA GLY A 343 -3.48 -14.17 2.77
C GLY A 343 -3.48 -12.98 1.80
N THR A 344 -3.21 -11.77 2.30
CA THR A 344 -3.12 -10.58 1.44
C THR A 344 -1.90 -10.60 0.51
N THR A 345 -0.79 -11.22 0.91
CA THR A 345 0.39 -11.42 0.05
C THR A 345 0.12 -12.44 -1.06
N LEU A 346 -0.58 -13.54 -0.73
CA LEU A 346 -0.98 -14.55 -1.70
C LEU A 346 -1.93 -13.96 -2.75
N LEU A 347 -2.87 -13.10 -2.34
CA LEU A 347 -3.70 -12.32 -3.25
C LEU A 347 -2.86 -11.45 -4.20
N ALA A 348 -1.91 -10.67 -3.67
CA ALA A 348 -1.04 -9.82 -4.48
C ALA A 348 -0.16 -10.63 -5.47
N ALA A 349 0.19 -11.88 -5.10
CA ALA A 349 0.91 -12.82 -5.94
C ALA A 349 0.02 -13.61 -6.92
N GLY A 350 -1.31 -13.41 -6.91
CA GLY A 350 -2.26 -14.15 -7.76
C GLY A 350 -2.52 -15.60 -7.35
N ARG A 351 -2.21 -15.98 -6.11
CA ARG A 351 -2.41 -17.32 -5.53
C ARG A 351 -3.71 -17.37 -4.72
N ASP A 352 -4.83 -17.06 -5.39
CA ASP A 352 -6.12 -16.77 -4.74
C ASP A 352 -6.67 -17.92 -3.89
N ALA A 353 -6.53 -19.18 -4.34
CA ALA A 353 -7.03 -20.34 -3.61
C ALA A 353 -6.31 -20.57 -2.27
N GLU A 354 -5.00 -20.33 -2.22
CA GLU A 354 -4.22 -20.40 -0.98
C GLU A 354 -4.54 -19.22 -0.07
N ALA A 355 -4.80 -18.04 -0.64
CA ALA A 355 -5.21 -16.86 0.12
C ALA A 355 -6.52 -17.11 0.89
N VAL A 356 -7.50 -17.79 0.28
CA VAL A 356 -8.75 -18.17 0.96
C VAL A 356 -8.45 -18.96 2.24
N ILE A 357 -7.59 -19.97 2.17
CA ILE A 357 -7.24 -20.82 3.32
C ILE A 357 -6.62 -20.00 4.45
N SER A 358 -5.63 -19.14 4.14
CA SER A 358 -4.98 -18.31 5.16
C SER A 358 -5.93 -17.28 5.77
N LEU A 359 -6.82 -16.67 4.98
CA LEU A 359 -7.79 -15.70 5.49
C LEU A 359 -8.88 -16.35 6.35
N GLU A 360 -9.32 -17.57 6.00
CA GLU A 360 -10.23 -18.37 6.84
C GLU A 360 -9.59 -18.71 8.20
N GLN A 361 -8.30 -19.08 8.21
CA GLN A 361 -7.55 -19.33 9.45
C GLN A 361 -7.40 -18.09 10.34
N ALA A 362 -7.18 -16.91 9.75
CA ALA A 362 -7.18 -15.66 10.52
C ALA A 362 -8.57 -15.37 11.13
N LEU A 363 -9.65 -15.65 10.39
CA LEU A 363 -11.03 -15.47 10.87
C LEU A 363 -11.44 -16.44 11.99
N GLU A 364 -10.81 -17.60 12.12
CA GLU A 364 -11.04 -18.51 13.27
C GLU A 364 -10.67 -17.82 14.60
N ASN A 365 -9.67 -16.92 14.57
CA ASN A 365 -9.21 -16.17 15.73
C ASN A 365 -9.90 -14.79 15.84
N GLU A 366 -10.21 -14.14 14.71
CA GLU A 366 -10.83 -12.81 14.65
C GLU A 366 -12.12 -12.78 13.80
N PRO A 367 -13.22 -13.42 14.23
CA PRO A 367 -14.40 -13.62 13.39
C PRO A 367 -15.15 -12.34 13.00
N ASP A 368 -14.98 -11.27 13.79
CA ASP A 368 -15.65 -9.98 13.60
C ASP A 368 -14.71 -8.89 13.02
N ASN A 369 -13.60 -9.30 12.39
CA ASN A 369 -12.71 -8.38 11.67
C ASN A 369 -13.23 -8.11 10.24
N ASN A 370 -13.65 -6.87 9.98
CA ASN A 370 -14.23 -6.45 8.71
C ASN A 370 -13.24 -6.52 7.53
N GLU A 371 -11.95 -6.23 7.76
CA GLU A 371 -10.93 -6.29 6.70
C GLU A 371 -10.69 -7.72 6.26
N LEU A 372 -10.66 -8.67 7.21
CA LEU A 372 -10.53 -10.09 6.90
C LEU A 372 -11.66 -10.59 5.98
N HIS A 373 -12.91 -10.25 6.31
CA HIS A 373 -14.07 -10.58 5.45
C HIS A 373 -13.96 -9.91 4.08
N PHE A 374 -13.48 -8.67 3.99
CA PHE A 374 -13.28 -7.98 2.71
C PHE A 374 -12.22 -8.67 1.84
N TYR A 375 -11.04 -8.98 2.38
CA TYR A 375 -9.99 -9.66 1.63
C TYR A 375 -10.36 -11.10 1.30
N LEU A 376 -11.09 -11.80 2.18
CA LEU A 376 -11.64 -13.13 1.89
C LEU A 376 -12.63 -13.05 0.71
N GLY A 377 -13.51 -12.05 0.70
CA GLY A 377 -14.40 -11.79 -0.43
C GLY A 377 -13.65 -11.59 -1.75
N ASN A 378 -12.53 -10.85 -1.74
CA ASN A 378 -11.68 -10.69 -2.91
C ASN A 378 -11.06 -12.02 -3.37
N ALA A 379 -10.52 -12.82 -2.45
CA ALA A 379 -9.92 -14.12 -2.76
C ALA A 379 -10.94 -15.14 -3.27
N LEU A 380 -12.14 -15.18 -2.67
CA LEU A 380 -13.25 -16.01 -3.11
C LEU A 380 -13.73 -15.61 -4.51
N ARG A 381 -13.85 -14.31 -4.78
CA ARG A 381 -14.22 -13.80 -6.11
C ARG A 381 -13.21 -14.26 -7.17
N ASN A 382 -11.91 -14.05 -6.92
CA ASN A 382 -10.87 -14.37 -7.89
C ASN A 382 -10.70 -15.90 -8.08
N SER A 383 -10.91 -16.69 -7.03
CA SER A 383 -10.86 -18.16 -7.08
C SER A 383 -12.13 -18.83 -7.64
N GLY A 384 -13.11 -18.06 -8.13
CA GLY A 384 -14.31 -18.60 -8.77
C GLY A 384 -15.47 -18.95 -7.84
N HIS A 385 -15.50 -18.40 -6.62
CA HIS A 385 -16.53 -18.62 -5.60
C HIS A 385 -17.34 -17.33 -5.30
N PRO A 386 -18.02 -16.73 -6.29
CA PRO A 386 -18.60 -15.40 -6.14
C PRO A 386 -19.75 -15.31 -5.13
N GLU A 387 -20.53 -16.38 -4.90
CA GLU A 387 -21.61 -16.34 -3.90
C GLU A 387 -21.06 -16.18 -2.49
N LYS A 388 -20.03 -16.97 -2.14
CA LYS A 388 -19.33 -16.82 -0.86
C LYS A 388 -18.66 -15.45 -0.75
N ALA A 389 -18.20 -14.88 -1.87
CA ALA A 389 -17.66 -13.53 -1.89
C ALA A 389 -18.71 -12.46 -1.57
N LEU A 390 -19.94 -12.58 -2.12
CA LEU A 390 -21.07 -11.71 -1.77
C LEU A 390 -21.37 -11.77 -0.27
N ASP A 391 -21.41 -12.98 0.31
CA ASP A 391 -21.64 -13.16 1.75
C ASP A 391 -20.53 -12.52 2.58
N SER A 392 -19.27 -12.68 2.16
CA SER A 392 -18.11 -12.08 2.84
C SER A 392 -18.15 -10.54 2.77
N PHE A 393 -18.46 -9.95 1.61
CA PHE A 393 -18.62 -8.49 1.51
C PHE A 393 -19.78 -7.97 2.35
N ARG A 394 -20.92 -8.67 2.38
CA ARG A 394 -22.07 -8.32 3.23
C ARG A 394 -21.71 -8.41 4.71
N LYS A 395 -20.96 -9.43 5.14
CA LYS A 395 -20.47 -9.54 6.52
C LYS A 395 -19.49 -8.41 6.87
N ALA A 396 -18.56 -8.07 5.98
CA ALA A 396 -17.67 -6.92 6.15
C ALA A 396 -18.47 -5.61 6.37
N LEU A 397 -19.50 -5.37 5.55
CA LEU A 397 -20.38 -4.20 5.66
C LEU A 397 -21.27 -4.22 6.91
N SER A 398 -21.68 -5.39 7.38
CA SER A 398 -22.43 -5.50 8.65
C SER A 398 -21.58 -5.12 9.87
N LEU A 399 -20.26 -5.37 9.79
CA LEU A 399 -19.29 -5.02 10.83
C LEU A 399 -18.84 -3.57 10.72
N LYS A 400 -18.72 -3.06 9.48
CA LYS A 400 -18.33 -1.68 9.16
C LYS A 400 -19.21 -1.12 8.04
N PRO A 401 -20.33 -0.45 8.37
CA PRO A 401 -21.26 0.06 7.36
C PRO A 401 -20.69 1.15 6.45
N ASP A 402 -19.68 1.90 6.89
CA ASP A 402 -18.98 2.95 6.13
C ASP A 402 -17.77 2.42 5.34
N PHE A 403 -17.75 1.12 5.00
CA PHE A 403 -16.64 0.50 4.27
C PHE A 403 -16.82 0.61 2.75
N HIS A 404 -16.47 1.78 2.18
CA HIS A 404 -16.66 2.06 0.75
C HIS A 404 -16.03 1.01 -0.19
N ALA A 405 -14.85 0.46 0.14
CA ALA A 405 -14.17 -0.52 -0.70
C ALA A 405 -14.99 -1.82 -0.82
N ALA A 406 -15.64 -2.24 0.27
CA ALA A 406 -16.52 -3.40 0.28
C ALA A 406 -17.81 -3.12 -0.52
N GLU A 407 -18.41 -1.93 -0.42
CA GLU A 407 -19.55 -1.54 -1.27
C GLU A 407 -19.17 -1.55 -2.76
N ILE A 408 -18.02 -1.01 -3.16
CA ILE A 408 -17.59 -0.99 -4.56
C ILE A 408 -17.46 -2.41 -5.12
N ASN A 409 -16.84 -3.31 -4.36
CA ASN A 409 -16.66 -4.70 -4.77
C ASN A 409 -17.97 -5.49 -4.76
N LEU A 410 -18.85 -5.21 -3.79
CA LEU A 410 -20.20 -5.77 -3.73
C LEU A 410 -21.03 -5.33 -4.95
N CYS A 411 -21.08 -4.02 -5.24
CA CYS A 411 -21.73 -3.45 -6.42
C CYS A 411 -21.26 -4.13 -7.71
N SER A 412 -19.95 -4.20 -7.91
CA SER A 412 -19.35 -4.80 -9.11
C SER A 412 -19.76 -6.27 -9.26
N LEU A 413 -19.79 -7.02 -8.15
CA LEU A 413 -20.14 -8.43 -8.16
C LEU A 413 -21.65 -8.66 -8.37
N LEU A 414 -22.50 -7.87 -7.71
CA LEU A 414 -23.96 -7.90 -7.89
C LEU A 414 -24.35 -7.59 -9.34
N GLN A 415 -23.68 -6.61 -9.96
CA GLN A 415 -23.89 -6.29 -11.37
C GLN A 415 -23.63 -7.49 -12.29
N VAL A 416 -22.49 -8.17 -12.11
CA VAL A 416 -22.16 -9.38 -12.90
C VAL A 416 -23.19 -10.49 -12.70
N HIS A 417 -23.75 -10.60 -11.49
CA HIS A 417 -24.82 -11.56 -11.16
C HIS A 417 -26.22 -11.13 -11.62
N GLY A 418 -26.36 -9.94 -12.21
CA GLY A 418 -27.65 -9.41 -12.67
C GLY A 418 -28.56 -8.88 -11.57
N ALA A 419 -28.07 -8.77 -10.33
CA ALA A 419 -28.78 -8.12 -9.22
C ALA A 419 -28.66 -6.59 -9.32
N ILE A 420 -29.15 -6.02 -10.42
CA ILE A 420 -28.91 -4.61 -10.81
C ILE A 420 -29.44 -3.62 -9.77
N ASP A 421 -30.62 -3.85 -9.19
CA ASP A 421 -31.20 -2.94 -8.20
C ASP A 421 -30.38 -2.89 -6.90
N GLU A 422 -29.92 -4.05 -6.42
CA GLU A 422 -29.00 -4.12 -5.26
C GLU A 422 -27.64 -3.47 -5.59
N ALA A 423 -27.14 -3.67 -6.82
CA ALA A 423 -25.89 -3.05 -7.28
C ALA A 423 -26.00 -1.52 -7.30
N ILE A 424 -27.11 -0.96 -7.81
CA ILE A 424 -27.38 0.48 -7.79
C ILE A 424 -27.43 1.01 -6.36
N ALA A 425 -28.14 0.34 -5.46
CA ALA A 425 -28.21 0.74 -4.05
C ALA A 425 -26.83 0.72 -3.37
N SER A 426 -26.00 -0.29 -3.67
CA SER A 426 -24.62 -0.40 -3.21
C SER A 426 -23.72 0.71 -3.78
N ALA A 427 -23.87 1.03 -5.06
CA ALA A 427 -23.13 2.11 -5.71
C ALA A 427 -23.48 3.49 -5.11
N TYR A 428 -24.75 3.76 -4.83
CA TYR A 428 -25.16 4.98 -4.13
C TYR A 428 -24.51 5.10 -2.75
N ARG A 429 -24.55 4.02 -1.93
CA ARG A 429 -23.89 4.03 -0.62
C ARG A 429 -22.37 4.26 -0.74
N ALA A 430 -21.70 3.59 -1.68
CA ALA A 430 -20.27 3.80 -1.92
C ALA A 430 -19.93 5.26 -2.25
N ARG A 431 -20.72 5.88 -3.14
CA ARG A 431 -20.56 7.28 -3.54
C ARG A 431 -20.82 8.23 -2.38
N ASP A 432 -21.85 7.98 -1.58
CA ASP A 432 -22.20 8.85 -0.46
C ASP A 432 -21.16 8.77 0.69
N ILE A 433 -20.55 7.59 0.91
CA ILE A 433 -19.45 7.41 1.87
C ILE A 433 -18.16 8.07 1.39
N ALA A 434 -17.80 7.87 0.12
CA ALA A 434 -16.54 8.33 -0.46
C ALA A 434 -16.76 9.11 -1.77
N PRO A 435 -17.33 10.33 -1.72
CA PRO A 435 -17.72 11.05 -2.93
C PRO A 435 -16.53 11.40 -3.82
N ALA A 436 -15.36 11.68 -3.27
CA ALA A 436 -14.15 11.98 -4.04
C ALA A 436 -13.63 10.78 -4.86
N LEU A 437 -14.09 9.56 -4.58
CA LEU A 437 -13.62 8.35 -5.24
C LEU A 437 -14.41 8.08 -6.53
N VAL A 438 -13.80 8.41 -7.68
CA VAL A 438 -14.41 8.33 -9.01
C VAL A 438 -15.05 6.97 -9.33
N VAL A 439 -14.39 5.86 -8.98
CA VAL A 439 -14.89 4.51 -9.30
C VAL A 439 -16.27 4.21 -8.71
N SER A 440 -16.65 4.84 -7.61
CA SER A 440 -17.99 4.67 -7.03
C SER A 440 -19.08 5.24 -7.94
N HIS A 441 -18.85 6.43 -8.49
CA HIS A 441 -19.79 7.13 -9.36
C HIS A 441 -19.82 6.48 -10.75
N THR A 442 -18.67 6.07 -11.31
CA THR A 442 -18.66 5.40 -12.63
C THR A 442 -19.33 4.02 -12.58
N ASN A 443 -19.17 3.27 -11.49
CA ASN A 443 -19.91 2.03 -11.25
C ASN A 443 -21.43 2.26 -11.18
N LEU A 444 -21.87 3.35 -10.51
CA LEU A 444 -23.27 3.74 -10.48
C LEU A 444 -23.80 3.99 -11.90
N LEU A 445 -23.14 4.83 -12.69
CA LEU A 445 -23.52 5.13 -14.07
C LEU A 445 -23.60 3.87 -14.95
N PHE A 446 -22.64 2.95 -14.79
CA PHE A 446 -22.68 1.68 -15.51
C PHE A 446 -23.84 0.79 -15.06
N CYS A 447 -24.18 0.75 -13.77
CA CYS A 447 -25.36 0.02 -13.28
C CYS A 447 -26.68 0.63 -13.77
N LEU A 448 -26.81 1.97 -13.77
CA LEU A 448 -28.00 2.67 -14.26
C LEU A 448 -28.29 2.33 -15.72
N SER A 449 -27.26 2.16 -16.56
CA SER A 449 -27.42 1.75 -17.97
C SER A 449 -28.07 0.37 -18.18
N HIS A 450 -28.12 -0.47 -17.14
CA HIS A 450 -28.77 -1.78 -17.16
C HIS A 450 -30.18 -1.76 -16.53
N SER A 451 -30.59 -0.66 -15.89
CA SER A 451 -31.85 -0.60 -15.13
C SER A 451 -33.06 -0.35 -16.02
N VAL A 452 -34.09 -1.17 -15.85
CA VAL A 452 -35.40 -1.00 -16.51
C VAL A 452 -36.30 0.06 -15.87
N GLU A 453 -35.88 0.64 -14.74
CA GLU A 453 -36.65 1.64 -13.98
C GLU A 453 -36.12 3.07 -14.18
N VAL A 454 -34.94 3.21 -14.79
CA VAL A 454 -34.28 4.50 -14.98
C VAL A 454 -34.51 4.96 -16.42
N ASP A 455 -35.11 6.14 -16.58
CA ASP A 455 -35.28 6.76 -17.88
C ASP A 455 -34.01 7.49 -18.37
N ALA A 456 -33.97 7.82 -19.65
CA ALA A 456 -32.82 8.47 -20.28
C ALA A 456 -32.48 9.82 -19.66
N ALA A 457 -33.48 10.60 -19.24
CA ALA A 457 -33.29 11.92 -18.64
C ALA A 457 -32.63 11.83 -17.26
N THR A 458 -33.08 10.90 -16.43
CA THR A 458 -32.52 10.64 -15.10
C THR A 458 -31.08 10.14 -15.21
N MET A 459 -30.83 9.20 -16.13
CA MET A 459 -29.47 8.72 -16.39
C MET A 459 -28.56 9.85 -16.89
N PHE A 460 -29.03 10.69 -17.80
CA PHE A 460 -28.27 11.83 -18.29
C PHE A 460 -27.94 12.83 -17.17
N ALA A 461 -28.90 13.13 -16.30
CA ALA A 461 -28.69 14.01 -15.16
C ALA A 461 -27.58 13.49 -14.23
N GLU A 462 -27.51 12.18 -13.98
CA GLU A 462 -26.44 11.58 -13.17
C GLU A 462 -25.07 11.69 -13.87
N HIS A 463 -25.01 11.53 -15.19
CA HIS A 463 -23.76 11.80 -15.94
C HIS A 463 -23.32 13.26 -15.80
N CYS A 464 -24.24 14.22 -15.91
CA CYS A 464 -23.91 15.63 -15.69
C CYS A 464 -23.45 15.88 -14.24
N ALA A 465 -24.03 15.19 -13.25
CA ALA A 465 -23.60 15.27 -11.85
C ALA A 465 -22.15 14.76 -11.68
N PHE A 466 -21.78 13.68 -12.37
CA PHE A 466 -20.38 13.24 -12.45
C PHE A 466 -19.47 14.35 -12.98
N GLY A 467 -19.83 14.96 -14.11
CA GLY A 467 -19.01 16.02 -14.70
C GLY A 467 -18.88 17.22 -13.78
N GLU A 468 -19.97 17.69 -13.19
CA GLU A 468 -19.92 18.79 -12.22
C GLU A 468 -19.05 18.47 -11.01
N GLN A 469 -19.05 17.21 -10.54
CA GLN A 469 -18.24 16.82 -9.39
C GLN A 469 -16.74 16.80 -9.69
N PHE A 470 -16.34 16.24 -10.83
CA PHE A 470 -14.93 15.95 -11.13
C PHE A 470 -14.26 16.96 -12.07
N GLU A 471 -15.02 17.88 -12.68
CA GLU A 471 -14.51 18.88 -13.62
C GLU A 471 -14.60 20.32 -13.09
N ARG A 472 -15.50 20.60 -12.13
CA ARG A 472 -15.79 21.99 -11.71
C ARG A 472 -14.56 22.77 -11.25
N LEU A 473 -13.62 22.09 -10.58
CA LEU A 473 -12.39 22.73 -10.10
C LEU A 473 -11.36 22.96 -11.22
N SER A 474 -11.31 22.09 -12.23
CA SER A 474 -10.35 22.20 -13.34
C SER A 474 -10.84 23.11 -14.46
N ARG A 475 -12.15 23.30 -14.64
CA ARG A 475 -12.73 24.09 -15.74
C ARG A 475 -12.17 25.52 -15.85
N PRO A 476 -12.03 26.30 -14.76
CA PRO A 476 -11.43 27.63 -14.84
C PRO A 476 -9.92 27.63 -15.14
N GLU A 477 -9.26 26.48 -14.96
CA GLU A 477 -7.82 26.29 -15.12
C GLU A 477 -7.45 25.55 -16.42
N TRP A 478 -8.41 25.36 -17.34
CA TRP A 478 -8.12 24.73 -18.63
C TRP A 478 -7.02 25.51 -19.36
N PRO A 479 -6.01 24.80 -19.90
CA PRO A 479 -4.85 25.44 -20.49
C PRO A 479 -5.20 26.18 -21.79
N GLU A 480 -4.44 27.24 -22.08
CA GLU A 480 -4.40 27.76 -23.44
C GLU A 480 -3.59 26.81 -24.33
N HIS A 481 -4.23 26.28 -25.36
CA HIS A 481 -3.61 25.29 -26.25
C HIS A 481 -2.74 25.95 -27.32
N GLY A 482 -1.41 25.84 -27.17
CA GLY A 482 -0.41 26.36 -28.10
C GLY A 482 -0.14 25.49 -29.34
N ASN A 483 -1.06 24.60 -29.71
CA ASN A 483 -0.94 23.77 -30.92
C ASN A 483 -0.99 24.66 -32.18
N ASP A 484 -0.14 24.39 -33.17
CA ASP A 484 -0.11 25.14 -34.43
C ASP A 484 -1.43 24.97 -35.19
N ARG A 485 -2.09 26.07 -35.57
CA ARG A 485 -3.44 26.12 -36.14
C ARG A 485 -3.49 25.91 -37.67
N ASP A 486 -2.51 25.24 -38.27
CA ASP A 486 -2.59 24.83 -39.67
C ASP A 486 -3.69 23.76 -39.88
N PRO A 487 -4.76 24.04 -40.66
CA PRO A 487 -5.86 23.11 -40.88
C PRO A 487 -5.47 21.84 -41.66
N GLN A 488 -4.35 21.83 -42.39
CA GLN A 488 -3.93 20.74 -43.29
C GLN A 488 -2.73 19.94 -42.80
N ARG A 489 -2.10 20.34 -41.69
CA ARG A 489 -0.92 19.61 -41.17
C ARG A 489 -1.25 18.18 -40.73
N CYS A 490 -0.19 17.40 -40.54
CA CYS A 490 -0.28 16.10 -39.90
C CYS A 490 -0.76 16.25 -38.44
N LEU A 491 -1.80 15.50 -38.07
CA LEU A 491 -2.44 15.56 -36.75
C LEU A 491 -1.87 14.51 -35.81
N ARG A 492 -1.63 14.89 -34.55
CA ARG A 492 -1.26 14.00 -33.47
C ARG A 492 -2.51 13.54 -32.73
N ILE A 493 -2.84 12.26 -32.86
CA ILE A 493 -4.05 11.67 -32.29
C ILE A 493 -3.65 10.77 -31.12
N GLY A 494 -4.10 11.12 -29.92
CA GLY A 494 -3.83 10.34 -28.71
C GLY A 494 -5.02 9.46 -28.35
N PHE A 495 -4.82 8.16 -28.20
CA PHE A 495 -5.84 7.23 -27.70
C PHE A 495 -5.51 6.81 -26.27
N VAL A 496 -6.44 7.05 -25.34
CA VAL A 496 -6.30 6.69 -23.93
C VAL A 496 -7.20 5.50 -23.63
N SER A 497 -6.63 4.40 -23.15
CA SER A 497 -7.41 3.19 -22.86
C SER A 497 -6.78 2.32 -21.78
N GLY A 498 -7.62 1.73 -20.93
CA GLY A 498 -7.27 0.59 -20.10
C GLY A 498 -7.31 -0.77 -20.82
N ASP A 499 -7.82 -0.78 -22.05
CA ASP A 499 -8.29 -1.98 -22.75
C ASP A 499 -7.47 -2.36 -23.99
N PHE A 500 -6.25 -1.83 -24.14
CA PHE A 500 -5.29 -2.26 -25.16
C PHE A 500 -4.68 -3.64 -24.87
N ASN A 501 -5.53 -4.61 -24.56
CA ASN A 501 -5.24 -6.01 -24.26
C ASN A 501 -6.32 -6.91 -24.91
N GLU A 502 -6.40 -8.18 -24.52
CA GLU A 502 -7.45 -9.13 -24.94
C GLU A 502 -8.81 -8.74 -24.34
N HIS A 503 -9.34 -7.62 -24.85
CA HIS A 503 -10.60 -7.00 -24.48
C HIS A 503 -11.45 -6.70 -25.72
N VAL A 504 -12.76 -6.57 -25.54
CA VAL A 504 -13.70 -6.35 -26.64
C VAL A 504 -13.44 -5.02 -27.36
N VAL A 505 -13.05 -3.96 -26.63
CA VAL A 505 -12.71 -2.65 -27.21
C VAL A 505 -11.58 -2.80 -28.23
N SER A 506 -10.52 -3.53 -27.89
CA SER A 506 -9.42 -3.83 -28.81
C SER A 506 -9.89 -4.49 -30.10
N ASN A 507 -10.87 -5.39 -30.04
CA ASN A 507 -11.40 -6.06 -31.23
C ASN A 507 -12.13 -5.10 -32.19
N PHE A 508 -12.77 -4.05 -31.65
CA PHE A 508 -13.42 -3.02 -32.45
C PHE A 508 -12.40 -2.00 -33.00
N VAL A 509 -11.52 -1.47 -32.16
CA VAL A 509 -10.64 -0.36 -32.60
C VAL A 509 -9.50 -0.83 -33.51
N MET A 510 -8.99 -2.06 -33.32
CA MET A 510 -7.82 -2.57 -34.04
C MET A 510 -7.95 -2.53 -35.57
N PRO A 511 -9.04 -3.03 -36.22
CA PRO A 511 -9.22 -2.91 -37.66
C PRO A 511 -9.20 -1.46 -38.19
N VAL A 512 -9.68 -0.50 -37.41
CA VAL A 512 -9.68 0.93 -37.79
C VAL A 512 -8.28 1.52 -37.62
N LEU A 513 -7.63 1.27 -36.48
CA LEU A 513 -6.26 1.72 -36.21
C LEU A 513 -5.25 1.18 -37.23
N ALA A 514 -5.41 -0.07 -37.68
CA ALA A 514 -4.56 -0.65 -38.72
C ALA A 514 -4.58 0.15 -40.04
N LYS A 515 -5.71 0.79 -40.36
CA LYS A 515 -5.86 1.64 -41.53
C LYS A 515 -5.37 3.07 -41.25
N LEU A 516 -5.78 3.66 -40.12
CA LEU A 516 -5.35 5.00 -39.73
C LEU A 516 -3.82 5.12 -39.61
N ALA A 517 -3.15 4.07 -39.11
CA ALA A 517 -1.69 4.03 -38.97
C ALA A 517 -0.94 4.11 -40.32
N SER A 518 -1.63 3.82 -41.44
CA SER A 518 -1.05 3.96 -42.78
C SER A 518 -1.24 5.35 -43.39
N SER A 519 -2.03 6.23 -42.76
CA SER A 519 -2.28 7.58 -43.26
C SER A 519 -1.09 8.49 -42.97
N PRO A 520 -0.48 9.15 -43.99
CA PRO A 520 0.60 10.12 -43.76
C PRO A 520 0.11 11.42 -43.09
N ARG A 521 -1.21 11.61 -42.99
CA ARG A 521 -1.84 12.81 -42.40
C ARG A 521 -2.04 12.67 -40.90
N LEU A 522 -1.75 11.51 -40.31
CA LEU A 522 -1.96 11.23 -38.89
C LEU A 522 -0.68 10.65 -38.25
N SER A 523 -0.48 10.98 -36.98
CA SER A 523 0.53 10.39 -36.10
C SER A 523 -0.18 9.89 -34.85
N LEU A 524 -0.11 8.59 -34.58
CA LEU A 524 -0.95 7.93 -33.57
C LEU A 524 -0.17 7.64 -32.29
N TYR A 525 -0.74 8.05 -31.16
CA TYR A 525 -0.20 7.87 -29.82
C TYR A 525 -1.13 6.96 -29.00
N GLY A 526 -0.55 6.04 -28.25
CA GLY A 526 -1.26 5.19 -27.29
C GLY A 526 -0.86 5.56 -25.86
N TYR A 527 -1.85 5.78 -25.00
CA TYR A 527 -1.70 5.95 -23.56
C TYR A 527 -2.40 4.79 -22.86
N TYR A 528 -1.62 3.77 -22.48
CA TYR A 528 -2.13 2.51 -21.96
C TYR A 528 -2.17 2.50 -20.44
N ASN A 529 -3.37 2.42 -19.85
CA ASN A 529 -3.59 2.53 -18.42
C ASN A 529 -3.79 1.17 -17.73
N ASN A 530 -3.00 0.17 -18.13
CA ASN A 530 -3.03 -1.19 -17.57
C ASN A 530 -1.63 -1.82 -17.78
N ASN A 531 -1.36 -2.97 -17.19
CA ASN A 531 -0.06 -3.65 -17.23
C ASN A 531 -0.08 -5.00 -17.97
N ARG A 532 -1.25 -5.43 -18.47
CA ARG A 532 -1.36 -6.65 -19.29
C ARG A 532 -0.58 -6.52 -20.59
N ASN A 533 0.13 -7.58 -20.98
CA ASN A 533 0.93 -7.63 -22.19
C ASN A 533 0.70 -8.94 -22.96
N ASP A 534 -0.32 -8.92 -23.81
CA ASP A 534 -0.80 -10.07 -24.57
C ASP A 534 -0.66 -9.89 -26.09
N SER A 535 -1.32 -10.75 -26.86
CA SER A 535 -1.26 -10.76 -28.32
C SER A 535 -1.84 -9.48 -28.94
N ASN A 536 -2.94 -8.96 -28.39
CA ASN A 536 -3.59 -7.73 -28.83
C ASN A 536 -2.73 -6.50 -28.49
N THR A 537 -2.17 -6.46 -27.28
CA THR A 537 -1.26 -5.39 -26.84
C THR A 537 -0.09 -5.25 -27.82
N LYS A 538 0.54 -6.36 -28.20
CA LYS A 538 1.67 -6.40 -29.15
C LYS A 538 1.28 -5.91 -30.53
N ARG A 539 0.07 -6.23 -31.01
CA ARG A 539 -0.44 -5.76 -32.31
C ARG A 539 -0.73 -4.27 -32.29
N LEU A 540 -1.37 -3.76 -31.23
CA LEU A 540 -1.69 -2.33 -31.11
C LEU A 540 -0.42 -1.47 -31.06
N LYS A 541 0.66 -1.93 -30.42
CA LYS A 541 1.98 -1.28 -30.46
C LYS A 541 2.56 -1.11 -31.88
N GLN A 542 2.12 -1.90 -32.86
CA GLN A 542 2.54 -1.75 -34.25
C GLN A 542 1.79 -0.62 -34.97
N TYR A 543 0.57 -0.31 -34.53
CA TYR A 543 -0.26 0.76 -35.13
C TYR A 543 -0.10 2.10 -34.40
N LEU A 544 0.12 2.06 -33.08
CA LEU A 544 0.34 3.22 -32.23
C LEU A 544 1.85 3.40 -32.04
N THR A 545 2.50 4.03 -33.02
CA THR A 545 3.97 4.16 -33.08
C THR A 545 4.57 4.92 -31.91
N HIS A 546 3.77 5.74 -31.21
CA HIS A 546 4.13 6.37 -29.94
C HIS A 546 3.37 5.71 -28.78
N TRP A 547 3.94 4.66 -28.19
CA TRP A 547 3.34 3.94 -27.06
C TRP A 547 3.83 4.48 -25.71
N ASN A 548 2.89 4.72 -24.79
CA ASN A 548 3.15 5.21 -23.45
C ASN A 548 2.40 4.34 -22.43
N ASP A 549 3.14 3.70 -21.52
CA ASP A 549 2.56 3.01 -20.37
C ASP A 549 2.30 4.06 -19.27
N VAL A 550 1.04 4.25 -18.89
CA VAL A 550 0.61 5.38 -18.03
C VAL A 550 -0.04 4.96 -16.71
N MET A 551 -0.05 3.66 -16.42
CA MET A 551 -0.67 3.12 -15.20
C MET A 551 -0.10 3.72 -13.92
N GLU A 552 1.22 3.93 -13.88
CA GLU A 552 1.93 4.46 -12.70
C GLU A 552 1.96 5.99 -12.66
N LEU A 553 1.50 6.68 -13.72
CA LEU A 553 1.42 8.13 -13.73
C LEU A 553 0.18 8.61 -12.96
N SER A 554 0.36 9.67 -12.19
CA SER A 554 -0.76 10.46 -11.66
C SER A 554 -1.51 11.15 -12.81
N ASP A 555 -2.75 11.58 -12.55
CA ASP A 555 -3.53 12.31 -13.54
C ASP A 555 -2.87 13.64 -13.95
N VAL A 556 -2.14 14.28 -13.02
CA VAL A 556 -1.36 15.51 -13.30
C VAL A 556 -0.21 15.20 -14.25
N GLU A 557 0.63 14.20 -13.93
CA GLU A 557 1.76 13.81 -14.79
C GLU A 557 1.30 13.36 -16.17
N LEU A 558 0.17 12.63 -16.26
CA LEU A 558 -0.40 12.23 -17.54
C LEU A 558 -0.93 13.43 -18.32
N SER A 559 -1.60 14.39 -17.67
CA SER A 559 -2.06 15.63 -18.31
C SER A 559 -0.88 16.44 -18.87
N GLU A 560 0.18 16.63 -18.08
CA GLU A 560 1.41 17.31 -18.52
C GLU A 560 2.08 16.58 -19.68
N LYS A 561 2.14 15.25 -19.61
CA LYS A 561 2.70 14.42 -20.68
C LYS A 561 1.93 14.58 -21.99
N ILE A 562 0.60 14.57 -21.96
CA ILE A 562 -0.25 14.76 -23.15
C ILE A 562 -0.01 16.15 -23.77
N GLN A 563 0.14 17.18 -22.94
CA GLN A 563 0.48 18.53 -23.39
C GLN A 563 1.89 18.61 -24.02
N GLN A 564 2.88 17.95 -23.40
CA GLN A 564 4.25 17.86 -23.92
C GLN A 564 4.32 17.13 -25.27
N ASP A 565 3.53 16.05 -25.41
CA ASP A 565 3.36 15.32 -26.66
C ASP A 565 2.64 16.17 -27.74
N LYS A 566 2.04 17.30 -27.35
CA LYS A 566 1.24 18.23 -28.17
C LYS A 566 0.14 17.49 -28.94
N ILE A 567 -0.61 16.65 -28.23
CA ILE A 567 -1.75 15.95 -28.82
C ILE A 567 -2.77 16.98 -29.32
N ASP A 568 -3.25 16.78 -30.55
CA ASP A 568 -4.22 17.66 -31.20
C ASP A 568 -5.65 17.22 -30.89
N ILE A 569 -5.88 15.91 -30.98
CA ILE A 569 -7.16 15.29 -30.65
C ILE A 569 -6.89 14.12 -29.71
N LEU A 570 -7.40 14.21 -28.48
CA LEU A 570 -7.31 13.16 -27.48
C LEU A 570 -8.62 12.36 -27.45
N ILE A 571 -8.53 11.04 -27.56
CA ILE A 571 -9.66 10.13 -27.71
C ILE A 571 -9.69 9.18 -26.51
N ASP A 572 -10.75 9.28 -25.71
CA ASP A 572 -11.09 8.35 -24.66
C ASP A 572 -11.70 7.07 -25.26
N LEU A 573 -11.13 5.92 -24.92
CA LEU A 573 -11.63 4.60 -25.34
C LEU A 573 -12.20 3.76 -24.20
N SER A 574 -12.35 4.34 -22.99
CA SER A 574 -12.82 3.63 -21.81
C SER A 574 -14.13 4.18 -21.27
N GLY A 575 -14.33 5.51 -21.27
CA GLY A 575 -15.49 6.14 -20.65
C GLY A 575 -15.65 5.74 -19.19
N HIS A 576 -16.87 5.46 -18.73
CA HIS A 576 -17.17 5.07 -17.34
C HIS A 576 -16.89 3.58 -17.01
N THR A 577 -15.89 2.97 -17.67
CA THR A 577 -15.49 1.57 -17.42
C THR A 577 -14.12 1.49 -16.73
N ALA A 578 -13.72 0.29 -16.29
CA ALA A 578 -12.50 0.10 -15.51
C ALA A 578 -11.25 0.67 -16.21
N PHE A 579 -10.28 1.15 -15.42
CA PHE A 579 -9.02 1.72 -15.90
C PHE A 579 -9.14 2.95 -16.83
N HIS A 580 -10.27 3.66 -16.82
CA HIS A 580 -10.40 4.93 -17.52
C HIS A 580 -9.48 6.02 -16.95
N ARG A 581 -9.35 7.15 -17.65
CA ARG A 581 -8.67 8.37 -17.18
C ARG A 581 -9.53 9.64 -17.36
N LEU A 582 -10.85 9.56 -17.15
CA LEU A 582 -11.76 10.70 -17.35
C LEU A 582 -11.38 11.96 -16.55
N GLN A 583 -10.74 11.84 -15.38
CA GLN A 583 -10.22 12.99 -14.64
C GLN A 583 -9.10 13.75 -15.39
N VAL A 584 -8.28 13.04 -16.17
CA VAL A 584 -7.32 13.69 -17.07
C VAL A 584 -8.03 14.49 -18.14
N PHE A 585 -9.06 13.90 -18.77
CA PHE A 585 -9.88 14.61 -19.76
C PHE A 585 -10.59 15.84 -19.15
N ALA A 586 -11.00 15.78 -17.88
CA ALA A 586 -11.60 16.91 -17.17
C ALA A 586 -10.64 18.12 -17.02
N THR A 587 -9.33 17.92 -17.13
CA THR A 587 -8.31 19.00 -17.14
C THR A 587 -8.08 19.61 -18.53
N LYS A 588 -8.74 19.08 -19.57
CA LYS A 588 -8.62 19.53 -20.96
C LYS A 588 -7.15 19.63 -21.42
N PRO A 589 -6.33 18.56 -21.40
CA PRO A 589 -4.93 18.62 -21.84
C PRO A 589 -4.73 18.75 -23.36
N ALA A 590 -5.74 18.44 -24.17
CA ALA A 590 -5.71 18.59 -25.63
C ALA A 590 -6.82 19.55 -26.10
N PRO A 591 -6.59 20.32 -27.19
CA PRO A 591 -7.55 21.32 -27.66
C PRO A 591 -8.88 20.72 -28.07
N ILE A 592 -8.86 19.49 -28.59
CA ILE A 592 -10.06 18.73 -28.94
C ILE A 592 -10.00 17.40 -28.19
N GLN A 593 -11.12 17.03 -27.59
CA GLN A 593 -11.29 15.75 -26.92
C GLN A 593 -12.53 15.04 -27.44
N ALA A 594 -12.42 13.74 -27.67
CA ALA A 594 -13.53 12.90 -28.08
C ALA A 594 -13.62 11.61 -27.26
N SER A 595 -14.82 11.06 -27.07
CA SER A 595 -15.00 9.71 -26.53
C SER A 595 -15.48 8.76 -27.63
N TRP A 596 -14.96 7.54 -27.61
CA TRP A 596 -15.36 6.48 -28.53
C TRP A 596 -15.33 5.10 -27.86
N ILE A 597 -16.45 4.41 -28.04
CA ILE A 597 -16.73 2.97 -27.93
C ILE A 597 -16.64 2.26 -26.57
N GLY A 598 -15.75 2.66 -25.66
CA GLY A 598 -15.56 1.94 -24.38
C GLY A 598 -16.80 1.90 -23.49
N TYR A 599 -17.56 3.00 -23.49
CA TYR A 599 -18.77 3.18 -22.69
C TYR A 599 -19.95 3.60 -23.59
N PRO A 600 -21.12 2.93 -23.50
CA PRO A 600 -22.28 3.28 -24.30
C PRO A 600 -23.06 4.42 -23.64
N GLY A 601 -22.52 5.63 -23.65
CA GLY A 601 -23.18 6.81 -23.09
C GLY A 601 -22.28 8.04 -23.08
N THR A 602 -22.85 9.18 -22.73
CA THR A 602 -22.09 10.42 -22.51
C THR A 602 -21.06 10.24 -21.40
N THR A 603 -19.95 10.95 -21.46
CA THR A 603 -19.01 11.05 -20.34
C THR A 603 -19.55 11.96 -19.23
N GLY A 604 -20.47 12.86 -19.56
CA GLY A 604 -20.99 13.88 -18.64
C GLY A 604 -20.07 15.09 -18.47
N LEU A 605 -18.85 15.04 -19.02
CA LEU A 605 -17.88 16.13 -18.99
C LEU A 605 -18.23 17.20 -20.03
N GLN A 606 -18.06 18.48 -19.68
CA GLN A 606 -18.03 19.58 -20.64
C GLN A 606 -16.66 19.70 -21.31
N ALA A 607 -15.61 19.14 -20.70
CA ALA A 607 -14.29 19.05 -21.31
C ALA A 607 -14.27 18.14 -22.57
N MET A 608 -15.25 17.24 -22.71
CA MET A 608 -15.37 16.33 -23.84
C MET A 608 -16.15 16.98 -24.98
N ASP A 609 -15.50 17.24 -26.11
CA ASP A 609 -16.12 17.99 -27.22
C ASP A 609 -17.02 17.11 -28.08
N TYR A 610 -16.57 15.89 -28.37
CA TYR A 610 -17.23 15.00 -29.32
C TYR A 610 -17.47 13.60 -28.78
N TYR A 611 -18.59 12.99 -29.20
CA TYR A 611 -18.84 11.56 -29.07
C TYR A 611 -18.88 10.96 -30.48
N ILE A 612 -17.94 10.06 -30.76
CA ILE A 612 -17.81 9.43 -32.08
C ILE A 612 -18.79 8.26 -32.16
N SER A 613 -19.72 8.34 -33.10
CA SER A 613 -20.82 7.38 -33.22
C SER A 613 -21.33 7.28 -34.66
N ASP A 614 -22.53 6.75 -34.88
CA ASP A 614 -23.23 6.76 -36.17
C ASP A 614 -24.72 7.08 -35.99
N ARG A 615 -25.38 7.40 -37.11
CA ARG A 615 -26.77 7.88 -37.13
C ARG A 615 -27.79 6.91 -36.55
N PHE A 616 -27.49 5.61 -36.50
CA PHE A 616 -28.42 4.59 -36.02
C PHE A 616 -28.24 4.31 -34.52
N LEU A 617 -26.99 4.33 -34.05
CA LEU A 617 -26.68 4.18 -32.63
C LEU A 617 -27.06 5.44 -31.84
N THR A 618 -26.76 6.63 -32.36
CA THR A 618 -27.06 7.92 -31.72
C THR A 618 -27.83 8.86 -32.66
N PRO A 619 -29.10 8.55 -33.01
CA PRO A 619 -29.93 9.47 -33.77
C PRO A 619 -29.98 10.83 -33.03
N PRO A 620 -29.56 11.95 -33.66
CA PRO A 620 -29.42 13.24 -32.97
C PRO A 620 -30.68 13.71 -32.25
N GLU A 621 -31.85 13.44 -32.83
CA GLU A 621 -33.16 13.84 -32.31
C GLU A 621 -33.65 12.99 -31.14
N ILE A 622 -33.15 11.75 -31.00
CA ILE A 622 -33.57 10.82 -29.95
C ILE A 622 -32.54 10.80 -28.82
N VAL A 623 -31.30 10.46 -29.16
CA VAL A 623 -30.21 10.23 -28.19
C VAL A 623 -29.34 11.47 -28.02
N GLY A 624 -29.16 12.27 -29.08
CA GLY A 624 -28.26 13.43 -29.05
C GLY A 624 -28.62 14.50 -28.01
N LYS A 625 -29.89 14.59 -27.61
CA LYS A 625 -30.34 15.47 -26.51
C LYS A 625 -29.89 15.03 -25.12
N TYR A 626 -29.41 13.79 -24.97
CA TYR A 626 -28.89 13.21 -23.72
C TYR A 626 -27.36 13.02 -23.79
N MET A 627 -26.67 13.93 -24.47
CA MET A 627 -25.22 13.96 -24.61
C MET A 627 -24.69 15.33 -24.21
N THR A 628 -23.61 15.38 -23.43
CA THR A 628 -22.87 16.64 -23.22
C THR A 628 -22.01 16.96 -24.44
N GLU A 629 -21.49 15.93 -25.08
CA GLU A 629 -20.69 16.00 -26.29
C GLU A 629 -21.52 16.31 -27.54
N LYS A 630 -20.87 16.86 -28.58
CA LYS A 630 -21.42 16.92 -29.93
C LYS A 630 -21.20 15.61 -30.67
N LEU A 631 -22.13 15.20 -31.52
CA LEU A 631 -22.01 13.92 -32.22
C LEU A 631 -21.15 14.08 -33.47
N ALA A 632 -20.15 13.22 -33.61
CA ALA A 632 -19.42 13.04 -34.87
C ALA A 632 -19.87 11.70 -35.48
N LEU A 633 -20.79 11.77 -36.44
CA LEU A 633 -21.44 10.61 -37.02
C LEU A 633 -20.62 10.07 -38.20
N LEU A 634 -20.07 8.87 -38.01
CA LEU A 634 -19.33 8.11 -39.01
C LEU A 634 -20.30 7.28 -39.87
N PRO A 635 -19.84 6.75 -41.03
CA PRO A 635 -20.61 5.78 -41.80
C PRO A 635 -21.03 4.55 -40.99
N ALA A 636 -20.22 4.13 -40.01
CA ALA A 636 -20.57 3.18 -38.96
C ALA A 636 -19.58 3.33 -37.79
N CYS A 637 -20.03 3.08 -36.55
CA CYS A 637 -19.17 3.24 -35.35
C CYS A 637 -18.83 1.93 -34.62
N LEU A 638 -19.39 0.80 -35.07
CA LEU A 638 -19.18 -0.53 -34.51
C LEU A 638 -18.53 -1.46 -35.55
N PRO A 639 -17.24 -1.33 -35.86
CA PRO A 639 -16.54 -2.19 -36.83
C PRO A 639 -16.54 -3.65 -36.39
N PHE A 640 -16.95 -4.58 -37.25
CA PHE A 640 -16.94 -6.01 -36.90
C PHE A 640 -16.03 -6.81 -37.81
N LEU A 641 -15.05 -7.50 -37.21
CA LEU A 641 -14.27 -8.53 -37.88
C LEU A 641 -14.79 -9.91 -37.50
N PRO A 642 -15.33 -10.68 -38.45
CA PRO A 642 -15.79 -12.02 -38.16
C PRO A 642 -14.65 -12.97 -37.76
N SER A 643 -14.96 -13.90 -36.87
CA SER A 643 -14.00 -14.93 -36.43
C SER A 643 -13.77 -15.99 -37.51
N ALA A 644 -12.52 -16.36 -37.74
CA ALA A 644 -12.14 -17.49 -38.60
C ALA A 644 -12.60 -18.85 -38.06
N LEU A 645 -12.98 -18.92 -36.77
CA LEU A 645 -13.53 -20.13 -36.15
C LEU A 645 -15.02 -20.36 -36.49
N ALA A 646 -15.67 -19.42 -37.19
CA ALA A 646 -17.08 -19.53 -37.53
C ALA A 646 -17.32 -20.70 -38.52
N PRO A 647 -18.15 -21.69 -38.20
CA PRO A 647 -18.46 -22.78 -39.12
C PRO A 647 -19.32 -22.29 -40.29
N ALA A 648 -19.55 -23.14 -41.29
CA ALA A 648 -20.47 -22.82 -42.39
C ALA A 648 -21.90 -22.57 -41.86
N ILE A 649 -22.63 -21.66 -42.51
CA ILE A 649 -24.06 -21.44 -42.21
C ILE A 649 -24.84 -22.69 -42.59
N GLN A 650 -25.64 -23.19 -41.65
CA GLN A 650 -26.56 -24.30 -41.86
C GLN A 650 -27.97 -23.81 -42.23
N GLN A 651 -28.79 -24.73 -42.75
CA GLN A 651 -30.19 -24.46 -43.05
C GLN A 651 -30.97 -24.15 -41.76
N THR A 652 -32.04 -23.34 -41.89
CA THR A 652 -32.95 -22.97 -40.79
C THR A 652 -33.55 -24.19 -40.09
N PRO A 653 -33.26 -24.42 -38.79
CA PRO A 653 -33.73 -25.58 -38.04
C PRO A 653 -35.24 -25.79 -38.02
N ALA A 654 -36.03 -24.71 -38.08
CA ALA A 654 -37.48 -24.82 -38.08
C ALA A 654 -38.04 -25.64 -39.26
N LEU A 655 -37.31 -25.70 -40.39
CA LEU A 655 -37.70 -26.51 -41.55
C LEU A 655 -37.65 -28.02 -41.29
N SER A 656 -36.74 -28.49 -40.42
CA SER A 656 -36.60 -29.90 -40.08
C SER A 656 -37.28 -30.26 -38.76
N ASN A 657 -37.25 -29.37 -37.77
CA ASN A 657 -37.80 -29.62 -36.44
C ASN A 657 -39.32 -29.49 -36.37
N GLY A 658 -39.94 -28.77 -37.31
CA GLY A 658 -41.39 -28.50 -37.32
C GLY A 658 -41.83 -27.44 -36.30
N TYR A 659 -40.90 -26.75 -35.64
CA TYR A 659 -41.16 -25.64 -34.73
C TYR A 659 -40.05 -24.59 -34.80
N LEU A 660 -40.41 -23.34 -34.49
CA LEU A 660 -39.45 -22.23 -34.39
C LEU A 660 -38.69 -22.29 -33.05
N THR A 661 -37.40 -22.03 -33.09
CA THR A 661 -36.55 -21.91 -31.91
C THR A 661 -36.02 -20.49 -31.77
N PHE A 662 -36.47 -19.78 -30.73
CA PHE A 662 -35.90 -18.50 -30.31
C PHE A 662 -34.61 -18.73 -29.52
N GLY A 663 -33.65 -17.81 -29.63
CA GLY A 663 -32.40 -17.85 -28.87
C GLY A 663 -32.08 -16.52 -28.18
N SER A 664 -31.41 -16.54 -27.03
CA SER A 664 -30.73 -15.34 -26.53
C SER A 664 -29.43 -15.73 -25.83
N PHE A 665 -28.31 -15.27 -26.37
CA PHE A 665 -26.96 -15.62 -25.88
C PHE A 665 -26.30 -14.42 -25.19
N ASN A 666 -27.13 -13.53 -24.64
CA ASN A 666 -26.69 -12.41 -23.82
C ASN A 666 -26.31 -12.91 -22.41
N ARG A 667 -25.34 -12.23 -21.79
CA ARG A 667 -24.93 -12.49 -20.39
C ARG A 667 -26.07 -12.16 -19.41
N LEU A 668 -26.04 -12.80 -18.24
CA LEU A 668 -27.06 -12.65 -17.20
C LEU A 668 -27.31 -11.19 -16.78
N SER A 669 -26.27 -10.34 -16.74
CA SER A 669 -26.42 -8.93 -16.36
C SER A 669 -27.30 -8.09 -17.28
N LYS A 670 -27.63 -8.58 -18.48
CA LYS A 670 -28.58 -7.93 -19.41
C LYS A 670 -30.00 -8.49 -19.31
N LEU A 671 -30.20 -9.55 -18.52
CA LEU A 671 -31.49 -10.18 -18.31
C LEU A 671 -32.15 -9.59 -17.06
N ASN A 672 -33.47 -9.49 -17.09
CA ASN A 672 -34.28 -9.06 -15.97
C ASN A 672 -35.70 -9.62 -16.14
N ARG A 673 -36.54 -9.43 -15.12
CA ARG A 673 -37.93 -9.92 -15.13
C ARG A 673 -38.75 -9.34 -16.28
N LYS A 674 -38.58 -8.06 -16.66
CA LYS A 674 -39.31 -7.46 -17.78
C LYS A 674 -38.91 -8.08 -19.13
N VAL A 675 -37.63 -8.39 -19.33
CA VAL A 675 -37.13 -9.10 -20.51
C VAL A 675 -37.76 -10.49 -20.61
N ILE A 676 -37.75 -11.26 -19.52
CA ILE A 676 -38.36 -12.60 -19.51
C ILE A 676 -39.86 -12.52 -19.75
N ALA A 677 -40.56 -11.57 -19.11
CA ALA A 677 -41.99 -11.36 -19.31
C ALA A 677 -42.32 -11.04 -20.78
N ARG A 678 -41.52 -10.20 -21.46
CA ARG A 678 -41.68 -9.92 -22.89
C ARG A 678 -41.52 -11.18 -23.74
N TRP A 679 -40.46 -11.95 -23.51
CA TRP A 679 -40.23 -13.19 -24.25
C TRP A 679 -41.31 -14.23 -23.96
N ALA A 680 -41.79 -14.32 -22.73
CA ALA A 680 -42.89 -15.18 -22.34
C ALA A 680 -44.20 -14.79 -23.04
N LYS A 681 -44.53 -13.49 -23.15
CA LYS A 681 -45.67 -13.02 -23.96
C LYS A 681 -45.60 -13.54 -25.39
N LEU A 682 -44.44 -13.48 -26.03
CA LEU A 682 -44.24 -14.03 -27.38
C LEU A 682 -44.38 -15.56 -27.40
N LEU A 683 -43.78 -16.28 -26.45
CA LEU A 683 -43.86 -17.74 -26.36
C LEU A 683 -45.29 -18.25 -26.10
N HIS A 684 -46.12 -17.49 -25.39
CA HIS A 684 -47.55 -17.80 -25.24
C HIS A 684 -48.31 -17.68 -26.57
N ARG A 685 -47.96 -16.68 -27.39
CA ARG A 685 -48.59 -16.45 -28.71
C ARG A 685 -48.09 -17.43 -29.78
N VAL A 686 -46.93 -18.04 -29.58
CA VAL A 686 -46.36 -19.09 -30.45
C VAL A 686 -46.14 -20.37 -29.62
N PRO A 687 -47.19 -21.13 -29.30
CA PRO A 687 -47.15 -22.18 -28.27
C PRO A 687 -46.22 -23.35 -28.60
N THR A 688 -45.94 -23.58 -29.89
CA THR A 688 -45.01 -24.63 -30.35
C THR A 688 -43.55 -24.19 -30.31
N ALA A 689 -43.27 -22.88 -30.19
CA ALA A 689 -41.90 -22.39 -30.20
C ALA A 689 -41.11 -22.83 -28.96
N LYS A 690 -39.81 -23.05 -29.14
CA LYS A 690 -38.87 -23.30 -28.04
C LYS A 690 -37.94 -22.12 -27.86
N MET A 691 -37.29 -22.05 -26.69
CA MET A 691 -36.32 -21.01 -26.40
C MET A 691 -35.01 -21.60 -25.88
N ARG A 692 -33.89 -21.10 -26.39
CA ARG A 692 -32.54 -21.46 -25.95
C ARG A 692 -31.84 -20.25 -25.35
N LEU A 693 -31.35 -20.38 -24.12
CA LEU A 693 -30.54 -19.36 -23.46
C LEU A 693 -29.12 -19.91 -23.30
N ALA A 694 -28.13 -19.10 -23.67
CA ALA A 694 -26.71 -19.49 -23.57
C ALA A 694 -25.89 -18.44 -22.83
N ALA A 695 -24.60 -18.71 -22.63
CA ALA A 695 -23.65 -17.88 -21.89
C ALA A 695 -23.93 -17.79 -20.38
N MET A 696 -24.51 -18.84 -19.80
CA MET A 696 -24.72 -18.96 -18.35
C MET A 696 -23.40 -19.34 -17.66
N HIS A 697 -23.12 -18.75 -16.50
CA HIS A 697 -21.86 -19.01 -15.79
C HIS A 697 -21.92 -20.30 -14.99
N LYS A 698 -23.09 -20.60 -14.39
CA LYS A 698 -23.27 -21.71 -13.45
C LYS A 698 -24.67 -22.30 -13.53
N GLN A 699 -24.84 -23.46 -12.91
CA GLN A 699 -26.12 -24.17 -12.89
C GLN A 699 -27.24 -23.41 -12.14
N SER A 700 -26.91 -22.58 -11.15
CA SER A 700 -27.92 -21.78 -10.43
C SER A 700 -28.51 -20.65 -11.29
N ASP A 701 -27.78 -20.17 -12.30
CA ASP A 701 -28.33 -19.23 -13.30
C ASP A 701 -29.49 -19.88 -14.06
N HIS A 702 -29.32 -21.16 -14.42
CA HIS A 702 -30.36 -21.94 -15.11
C HIS A 702 -31.61 -22.06 -14.23
N THR A 703 -31.41 -22.37 -12.95
CA THR A 703 -32.51 -22.53 -11.99
C THR A 703 -33.28 -21.22 -11.82
N THR A 704 -32.56 -20.10 -11.73
CA THR A 704 -33.15 -18.76 -11.59
C THR A 704 -33.98 -18.39 -12.82
N LEU A 705 -33.41 -18.53 -14.02
CA LEU A 705 -34.10 -18.20 -15.26
C LEU A 705 -35.29 -19.13 -15.53
N ALA A 706 -35.14 -20.44 -15.27
CA ALA A 706 -36.24 -21.39 -15.38
C ALA A 706 -37.39 -21.00 -14.45
N GLN A 707 -37.09 -20.58 -13.20
CA GLN A 707 -38.10 -20.07 -12.29
C GLN A 707 -38.76 -18.80 -12.80
N TRP A 708 -37.99 -17.86 -13.38
CA TRP A 708 -38.57 -16.64 -13.97
C TRP A 708 -39.53 -16.93 -15.12
N PHE A 709 -39.18 -17.85 -16.02
CA PHE A 709 -40.09 -18.29 -17.08
C PHE A 709 -41.32 -19.03 -16.55
N LYS A 710 -41.14 -19.86 -15.52
CA LYS A 710 -42.22 -20.59 -14.86
C LYS A 710 -43.23 -19.65 -14.21
N ASP A 711 -42.76 -18.59 -13.58
CA ASP A 711 -43.63 -17.55 -12.99
C ASP A 711 -44.47 -16.86 -14.06
N GLU A 712 -43.95 -16.73 -15.28
CA GLU A 712 -44.68 -16.22 -16.46
C GLU A 712 -45.52 -17.31 -17.16
N GLY A 713 -45.57 -18.53 -16.63
CA GLY A 713 -46.38 -19.64 -17.16
C GLY A 713 -45.77 -20.39 -18.35
N ILE A 714 -44.46 -20.28 -18.58
CA ILE A 714 -43.77 -21.05 -19.63
C ILE A 714 -43.22 -22.36 -19.05
N ALA A 715 -43.58 -23.47 -19.68
CA ALA A 715 -43.18 -24.80 -19.24
C ALA A 715 -41.68 -25.08 -19.52
N GLU A 716 -41.02 -25.77 -18.60
CA GLU A 716 -39.56 -25.99 -18.63
C GLU A 716 -39.11 -26.78 -19.85
N GLU A 717 -39.93 -27.71 -20.37
CA GLU A 717 -39.65 -28.49 -21.58
C GLU A 717 -39.54 -27.64 -22.87
N ARG A 718 -39.98 -26.37 -22.83
CA ARG A 718 -39.80 -25.42 -23.93
C ARG A 718 -38.48 -24.68 -23.86
N LEU A 719 -37.72 -24.83 -22.77
CA LEU A 719 -36.50 -24.09 -22.49
C LEU A 719 -35.27 -25.00 -22.59
N SER A 720 -34.14 -24.43 -22.98
CA SER A 720 -32.85 -25.11 -22.90
C SER A 720 -31.77 -24.11 -22.52
N PHE A 721 -30.93 -24.47 -21.57
CA PHE A 721 -29.90 -23.60 -21.01
C PHE A 721 -28.50 -24.15 -21.31
N TYR A 722 -27.59 -23.28 -21.73
CA TYR A 722 -26.23 -23.63 -22.07
C TYR A 722 -25.23 -22.76 -21.31
N GLN A 723 -24.21 -23.41 -20.77
CA GLN A 723 -23.11 -22.72 -20.10
C GLN A 723 -22.22 -22.00 -21.10
N ARG A 724 -21.43 -21.05 -20.59
CA ARG A 724 -20.37 -20.38 -21.35
C ARG A 724 -19.36 -21.42 -21.84
N THR A 725 -18.97 -21.31 -23.11
CA THR A 725 -18.04 -22.23 -23.78
C THR A 725 -17.02 -21.45 -24.63
N HIS A 726 -16.10 -22.16 -25.28
CA HIS A 726 -15.15 -21.60 -26.25
C HIS A 726 -15.86 -21.00 -27.47
N LEU A 727 -15.21 -20.05 -28.14
CA LEU A 727 -15.82 -19.26 -29.22
C LEU A 727 -16.36 -20.12 -30.37
N GLY A 728 -15.66 -21.17 -30.78
CA GLY A 728 -16.11 -22.07 -31.85
C GLY A 728 -17.45 -22.74 -31.53
N ASP A 729 -17.53 -23.42 -30.39
CA ASP A 729 -18.76 -24.07 -29.92
C ASP A 729 -19.89 -23.06 -29.72
N TYR A 730 -19.57 -21.88 -29.18
CA TYR A 730 -20.53 -20.78 -29.03
C TYR A 730 -21.12 -20.31 -30.37
N LEU A 731 -20.29 -20.22 -31.42
CA LEU A 731 -20.76 -19.86 -32.75
C LEU A 731 -21.61 -20.99 -33.35
N GLU A 732 -21.20 -22.24 -33.17
CA GLU A 732 -21.96 -23.41 -33.64
C GLU A 732 -23.36 -23.51 -33.01
N MET A 733 -23.53 -23.13 -31.73
CA MET A 733 -24.85 -23.13 -31.07
C MET A 733 -25.92 -22.34 -31.82
N HIS A 734 -25.54 -21.31 -32.59
CA HIS A 734 -26.47 -20.51 -33.39
C HIS A 734 -27.11 -21.32 -34.54
N GLN A 735 -26.50 -22.44 -34.94
CA GLN A 735 -27.08 -23.35 -35.92
C GLN A 735 -28.35 -24.04 -35.43
N HIS A 736 -28.65 -23.97 -34.13
CA HIS A 736 -29.82 -24.60 -33.55
C HIS A 736 -30.95 -23.65 -33.15
N ILE A 737 -30.82 -22.37 -33.53
CA ILE A 737 -31.85 -21.35 -33.34
C ILE A 737 -32.20 -20.72 -34.70
N ASP A 738 -33.41 -20.16 -34.77
CA ASP A 738 -33.95 -19.54 -35.98
C ASP A 738 -33.92 -18.02 -35.89
N VAL A 739 -34.20 -17.46 -34.71
CA VAL A 739 -34.25 -16.01 -34.45
C VAL A 739 -33.67 -15.73 -33.06
N CYS A 740 -32.77 -14.75 -32.97
CA CYS A 740 -32.31 -14.23 -31.69
C CYS A 740 -33.31 -13.22 -31.13
N LEU A 741 -33.57 -13.27 -29.82
CA LEU A 741 -34.33 -12.27 -29.08
C LEU A 741 -33.35 -11.44 -28.27
N ASP A 742 -33.40 -10.13 -28.49
CA ASP A 742 -32.53 -9.19 -27.80
C ASP A 742 -33.06 -8.83 -26.40
N THR A 743 -32.15 -8.28 -25.59
CA THR A 743 -32.40 -7.78 -24.25
C THR A 743 -32.70 -6.27 -24.25
N TYR A 744 -33.31 -5.76 -23.17
CA TYR A 744 -33.63 -4.34 -23.00
C TYR A 744 -33.61 -3.98 -21.49
N PRO A 745 -33.11 -2.78 -21.09
CA PRO A 745 -32.66 -1.66 -21.92
C PRO A 745 -31.23 -1.81 -22.44
N TYR A 746 -30.46 -2.81 -21.98
CA TYR A 746 -29.12 -3.04 -22.50
C TYR A 746 -29.15 -4.13 -23.58
N THR A 747 -29.04 -3.73 -24.84
CA THR A 747 -29.12 -4.60 -26.02
C THR A 747 -27.81 -5.36 -26.31
N GLY A 748 -27.88 -6.35 -27.19
CA GLY A 748 -26.74 -7.09 -27.72
C GLY A 748 -25.93 -6.28 -28.73
N GLY A 749 -24.60 -6.24 -28.54
CA GLY A 749 -23.65 -5.72 -29.53
C GLY A 749 -22.94 -6.88 -30.23
N THR A 750 -21.80 -7.31 -29.68
CA THR A 750 -21.01 -8.43 -30.21
C THR A 750 -21.82 -9.74 -30.35
N THR A 751 -22.72 -10.04 -29.40
CA THR A 751 -23.63 -11.19 -29.49
C THR A 751 -24.52 -11.13 -30.73
N THR A 752 -25.06 -9.94 -31.04
CA THR A 752 -25.91 -9.70 -32.22
C THR A 752 -25.13 -9.85 -33.52
N MET A 753 -23.88 -9.35 -33.55
CA MET A 753 -22.99 -9.51 -34.71
C MET A 753 -22.61 -10.98 -34.96
N HIS A 754 -22.32 -11.75 -33.89
CA HIS A 754 -22.07 -13.18 -34.01
C HIS A 754 -23.29 -13.94 -34.53
N ALA A 755 -24.49 -13.65 -33.99
CA ALA A 755 -25.73 -14.25 -34.48
C ALA A 755 -25.94 -13.98 -35.98
N LEU A 756 -25.78 -12.72 -36.38
CA LEU A 756 -25.87 -12.32 -37.78
C LEU A 756 -24.85 -13.07 -38.66
N TRP A 757 -23.58 -13.16 -38.22
CA TRP A 757 -22.54 -13.88 -38.94
C TRP A 757 -22.81 -15.39 -39.08
N MET A 758 -23.57 -15.95 -38.16
CA MET A 758 -24.04 -17.33 -38.16
C MET A 758 -25.39 -17.53 -38.88
N GLY A 759 -25.89 -16.48 -39.55
CA GLY A 759 -27.11 -16.55 -40.36
C GLY A 759 -28.41 -16.34 -39.57
N VAL A 760 -28.32 -15.89 -38.31
CA VAL A 760 -29.48 -15.76 -37.41
C VAL A 760 -29.80 -14.27 -37.21
N PRO A 761 -30.97 -13.78 -37.67
CA PRO A 761 -31.37 -12.40 -37.42
C PRO A 761 -31.78 -12.21 -35.96
N THR A 762 -31.68 -10.97 -35.47
CA THR A 762 -32.02 -10.62 -34.09
C THR A 762 -33.22 -9.68 -34.06
N LEU A 763 -34.31 -10.12 -33.41
CA LEU A 763 -35.46 -9.27 -33.09
C LEU A 763 -35.12 -8.44 -31.86
N THR A 764 -35.10 -7.12 -32.02
CA THR A 764 -34.62 -6.16 -31.02
C THR A 764 -35.59 -4.98 -30.85
N LEU A 765 -35.33 -4.12 -29.87
CA LEU A 765 -36.06 -2.87 -29.61
C LEU A 765 -35.10 -1.70 -29.72
N ALA A 766 -35.57 -0.59 -30.27
CA ALA A 766 -34.82 0.64 -30.36
C ALA A 766 -35.30 1.63 -29.29
N GLY A 767 -34.55 1.77 -28.19
CA GLY A 767 -34.87 2.74 -27.14
C GLY A 767 -34.29 4.14 -27.39
N ASP A 768 -34.28 4.96 -26.33
CA ASP A 768 -33.86 6.36 -26.33
C ASP A 768 -32.48 6.61 -25.69
N THR A 769 -31.77 5.53 -25.35
CA THR A 769 -30.40 5.56 -24.79
C THR A 769 -29.44 4.78 -25.68
N VAL A 770 -28.14 5.10 -25.69
CA VAL A 770 -27.12 4.33 -26.43
C VAL A 770 -27.16 2.81 -26.14
N PRO A 771 -27.18 2.32 -24.87
CA PRO A 771 -27.17 0.87 -24.60
C PRO A 771 -28.44 0.18 -25.13
N SER A 772 -29.53 0.92 -25.31
CA SER A 772 -30.80 0.41 -25.85
C SER A 772 -30.90 0.36 -27.37
N ARG A 773 -29.81 0.67 -28.09
CA ARG A 773 -29.84 0.81 -29.55
C ARG A 773 -28.79 0.00 -30.31
N ALA A 774 -27.83 -0.65 -29.65
CA ALA A 774 -26.78 -1.41 -30.34
C ALA A 774 -27.38 -2.49 -31.26
N GLY A 775 -28.37 -3.24 -30.79
CA GLY A 775 -29.06 -4.25 -31.61
C GLY A 775 -29.77 -3.64 -32.83
N ALA A 776 -30.51 -2.55 -32.61
CA ALA A 776 -31.22 -1.83 -33.67
C ALA A 776 -30.26 -1.27 -34.73
N CYS A 777 -29.18 -0.61 -34.29
CA CYS A 777 -28.11 -0.09 -35.14
C CYS A 777 -27.56 -1.17 -36.08
N ILE A 778 -27.25 -2.35 -35.55
CA ILE A 778 -26.72 -3.46 -36.36
C ILE A 778 -27.76 -3.91 -37.39
N MET A 779 -29.03 -4.10 -37.01
CA MET A 779 -30.08 -4.54 -37.93
C MET A 779 -30.35 -3.50 -39.03
N GLU A 780 -30.31 -2.21 -38.72
CA GLU A 780 -30.52 -1.12 -39.68
C GLU A 780 -29.39 -1.04 -40.71
N HIS A 781 -28.14 -1.16 -40.27
CA HIS A 781 -26.96 -1.18 -41.17
C HIS A 781 -27.01 -2.29 -42.23
N VAL A 782 -27.64 -3.43 -41.92
CA VAL A 782 -27.72 -4.59 -42.82
C VAL A 782 -29.08 -4.69 -43.55
N GLY A 783 -29.90 -3.64 -43.44
CA GLY A 783 -31.19 -3.53 -44.13
C GLY A 783 -32.28 -4.45 -43.57
N LEU A 784 -32.24 -4.73 -42.26
CA LEU A 784 -33.18 -5.60 -41.54
C LEU A 784 -34.09 -4.82 -40.58
N ASN A 785 -34.53 -3.61 -40.97
CA ASN A 785 -35.42 -2.75 -40.16
C ASN A 785 -36.71 -3.46 -39.70
N ALA A 786 -37.17 -4.48 -40.44
CA ALA A 786 -38.32 -5.30 -40.05
C ALA A 786 -38.12 -6.08 -38.74
N PHE A 787 -36.87 -6.24 -38.27
CA PHE A 787 -36.51 -6.88 -37.00
C PHE A 787 -36.31 -5.89 -35.85
N VAL A 788 -36.51 -4.59 -36.08
CA VAL A 788 -36.40 -3.54 -35.05
C VAL A 788 -37.80 -3.16 -34.61
N ALA A 789 -38.20 -3.57 -33.42
CA ALA A 789 -39.49 -3.22 -32.82
C ALA A 789 -39.46 -1.83 -32.16
N VAL A 790 -40.61 -1.16 -32.14
CA VAL A 790 -40.77 0.15 -31.48
C VAL A 790 -41.30 0.05 -30.05
N ASP A 791 -42.00 -1.04 -29.72
CA ASP A 791 -42.51 -1.33 -28.38
C ASP A 791 -42.72 -2.84 -28.16
N ASP A 792 -43.16 -3.21 -26.96
CA ASP A 792 -43.43 -4.59 -26.55
C ASP A 792 -44.45 -5.30 -27.45
N GLU A 793 -45.48 -4.60 -27.92
CA GLU A 793 -46.55 -5.21 -28.72
C GLU A 793 -46.05 -5.45 -30.15
N ASP A 794 -45.37 -4.46 -30.76
CA ASP A 794 -44.73 -4.62 -32.06
C ASP A 794 -43.68 -5.74 -32.04
N PHE A 795 -42.92 -5.87 -30.94
CA PHE A 795 -41.99 -6.98 -30.74
C PHE A 795 -42.71 -8.34 -30.81
N VAL A 796 -43.83 -8.50 -30.10
CA VAL A 796 -44.61 -9.74 -30.12
C VAL A 796 -45.21 -9.98 -31.52
N GLN A 797 -45.77 -8.96 -32.17
CA GLN A 797 -46.36 -9.10 -33.50
C GLN A 797 -45.33 -9.49 -34.57
N LYS A 798 -44.14 -8.89 -34.53
CA LYS A 798 -43.02 -9.28 -35.40
C LYS A 798 -42.56 -10.70 -35.13
N GLY A 799 -42.47 -11.12 -33.87
CA GLY A 799 -42.17 -12.50 -33.51
C GLY A 799 -43.20 -13.51 -34.04
N ILE A 800 -44.50 -13.20 -33.95
CA ILE A 800 -45.58 -14.01 -34.52
C ILE A 800 -45.46 -14.06 -36.05
N PHE A 801 -45.22 -12.91 -36.69
CA PHE A 801 -45.04 -12.84 -38.13
C PHE A 801 -43.90 -13.76 -38.59
N LEU A 802 -42.74 -13.72 -37.92
CA LEU A 802 -41.62 -14.60 -38.23
C LEU A 802 -41.98 -16.08 -38.07
N SER A 803 -42.74 -16.44 -37.02
CA SER A 803 -43.17 -17.83 -36.80
C SER A 803 -44.10 -18.37 -37.90
N ASN A 804 -44.87 -17.49 -38.56
CA ASN A 804 -45.74 -17.85 -39.69
C ASN A 804 -45.03 -17.80 -41.05
N ASN A 805 -43.78 -17.34 -41.11
CA ASN A 805 -43.04 -17.09 -42.35
C ASN A 805 -41.65 -17.76 -42.35
N ILE A 806 -41.59 -19.03 -41.92
CA ILE A 806 -40.35 -19.82 -41.80
C ILE A 806 -39.60 -19.94 -43.14
N VAL A 807 -40.33 -20.03 -44.27
CA VAL A 807 -39.71 -20.14 -45.61
C VAL A 807 -38.92 -18.87 -45.94
N GLN A 808 -39.46 -17.69 -45.63
CA GLN A 808 -38.79 -16.41 -45.83
C GLN A 808 -37.59 -16.27 -44.90
N LEU A 809 -37.72 -16.70 -43.64
CA LEU A 809 -36.59 -16.75 -42.70
C LEU A 809 -35.46 -17.68 -43.21
N ALA A 810 -35.83 -18.81 -43.81
CA ALA A 810 -34.88 -19.73 -44.43
C ALA A 810 -34.19 -19.18 -45.68
N ALA A 811 -34.91 -18.41 -46.49
CA ALA A 811 -34.31 -17.69 -47.62
C ALA A 811 -33.34 -16.59 -47.15
N LEU A 812 -33.61 -15.96 -46.01
CA LEU A 812 -32.78 -14.89 -45.46
C LEU A 812 -31.42 -15.38 -44.94
N ARG A 813 -31.41 -16.52 -44.23
CA ARG A 813 -30.28 -17.06 -43.47
C ARG A 813 -28.94 -17.10 -44.24
N ALA A 814 -28.94 -17.62 -45.46
CA ALA A 814 -27.71 -17.75 -46.26
C ALA A 814 -27.15 -16.39 -46.77
N THR A 815 -27.97 -15.33 -46.79
CA THR A 815 -27.57 -14.00 -47.29
C THR A 815 -26.91 -13.12 -46.22
N MET A 816 -26.95 -13.53 -44.95
CA MET A 816 -26.59 -12.66 -43.82
C MET A 816 -25.10 -12.25 -43.80
N ARG A 817 -24.18 -13.15 -44.19
CA ARG A 817 -22.74 -12.83 -44.26
C ARG A 817 -22.47 -11.75 -45.29
N GLN A 818 -22.97 -11.96 -46.51
CA GLN A 818 -22.83 -10.99 -47.60
C GLN A 818 -23.42 -9.64 -47.20
N ARG A 819 -24.61 -9.61 -46.60
CA ARG A 819 -25.22 -8.36 -46.10
C ARG A 819 -24.34 -7.64 -45.07
N LEU A 820 -23.69 -8.38 -44.16
CA LEU A 820 -22.78 -7.79 -43.19
C LEU A 820 -21.51 -7.23 -43.86
N GLU A 821 -20.90 -8.00 -44.76
CA GLU A 821 -19.70 -7.60 -45.52
C GLU A 821 -19.95 -6.36 -46.40
N GLU A 822 -21.13 -6.27 -47.01
CA GLU A 822 -21.55 -5.14 -47.86
C GLU A 822 -22.02 -3.92 -47.06
N SER A 823 -22.34 -4.09 -45.77
CA SER A 823 -22.72 -2.99 -44.87
C SER A 823 -21.51 -2.16 -44.43
N ALA A 824 -21.76 -0.95 -43.94
CA ALA A 824 -20.69 -0.10 -43.40
C ALA A 824 -19.98 -0.73 -42.19
N ILE A 825 -20.70 -1.48 -41.34
CA ILE A 825 -20.15 -2.21 -40.18
C ILE A 825 -19.06 -3.22 -40.58
N GLY A 826 -19.23 -3.90 -41.73
CA GLY A 826 -18.27 -4.89 -42.24
C GLY A 826 -17.08 -4.28 -42.97
N GLN A 827 -17.11 -2.97 -43.24
CA GLN A 827 -16.12 -2.26 -44.06
C GLN A 827 -15.22 -1.38 -43.21
N SER A 828 -14.21 -1.99 -42.57
CA SER A 828 -13.26 -1.26 -41.72
C SER A 828 -12.51 -0.13 -42.44
N GLY A 829 -12.30 -0.25 -43.76
CA GLY A 829 -11.74 0.82 -44.59
C GLY A 829 -12.63 2.05 -44.64
N LEU A 830 -13.92 1.88 -44.94
CA LEU A 830 -14.90 2.96 -44.97
C LEU A 830 -15.03 3.65 -43.61
N ILE A 831 -15.00 2.88 -42.52
CA ILE A 831 -15.02 3.43 -41.16
C ILE A 831 -13.77 4.25 -40.90
N ALA A 832 -12.58 3.76 -41.27
CA ALA A 832 -11.32 4.47 -41.05
C ALA A 832 -11.22 5.77 -41.88
N GLU A 833 -11.67 5.76 -43.13
CA GLU A 833 -11.76 6.96 -43.97
C GLU A 833 -12.72 7.98 -43.35
N GLY A 834 -13.91 7.54 -42.94
CA GLY A 834 -14.87 8.38 -42.23
C GLY A 834 -14.30 8.95 -40.93
N PHE A 835 -13.57 8.14 -40.18
CA PHE A 835 -12.92 8.54 -38.93
C PHE A 835 -11.87 9.63 -39.19
N GLU A 836 -11.00 9.47 -40.19
CA GLU A 836 -10.00 10.46 -40.55
C GLU A 836 -10.63 11.79 -41.02
N HIS A 837 -11.70 11.73 -41.81
CA HIS A 837 -12.47 12.92 -42.19
C HIS A 837 -13.10 13.62 -40.97
N ALA A 838 -13.65 12.85 -40.03
CA ALA A 838 -14.18 13.42 -38.79
C ALA A 838 -13.08 14.15 -37.99
N LEU A 839 -11.91 13.52 -37.81
CA LEU A 839 -10.77 14.15 -37.14
C LEU A 839 -10.35 15.44 -37.84
N ARG A 840 -10.29 15.43 -39.17
CA ARG A 840 -9.95 16.62 -39.96
C ARG A 840 -10.99 17.73 -39.80
N ALA A 841 -12.28 17.40 -39.83
CA ALA A 841 -13.36 18.36 -39.65
C ALA A 841 -13.33 19.00 -38.25
N MET A 842 -13.14 18.20 -37.19
CA MET A 842 -12.97 18.69 -35.82
C MET A 842 -11.80 19.67 -35.73
N TRP A 843 -10.65 19.30 -36.30
CA TRP A 843 -9.45 20.12 -36.31
C TRP A 843 -9.62 21.44 -37.06
N GLN A 844 -10.18 21.40 -38.27
CA GLN A 844 -10.45 22.60 -39.08
C GLN A 844 -11.36 23.58 -38.37
N ARG A 845 -12.38 23.08 -37.65
CA ARG A 845 -13.26 23.94 -36.83
C ARG A 845 -12.51 24.60 -35.68
N TRP A 846 -11.66 23.85 -34.97
CA TRP A 846 -10.85 24.42 -33.89
C TRP A 846 -9.87 25.49 -34.40
N CYS A 847 -9.18 25.21 -35.52
CA CYS A 847 -8.31 26.20 -36.17
C CYS A 847 -9.07 27.48 -36.54
N ALA A 848 -10.31 27.35 -37.01
CA ALA A 848 -11.20 28.46 -37.35
C ALA A 848 -11.89 29.10 -36.14
N GLU A 849 -11.55 28.70 -34.90
CA GLU A 849 -12.13 29.22 -33.66
C GLU A 849 -13.66 29.02 -33.56
N LEU A 850 -14.18 27.99 -34.24
CA LEU A 850 -15.57 27.63 -34.17
C LEU A 850 -15.82 26.63 -33.03
N PRO A 851 -16.94 26.75 -32.29
CA PRO A 851 -17.28 25.78 -31.26
C PRO A 851 -17.55 24.40 -31.87
N PRO A 852 -17.44 23.32 -31.08
CA PRO A 852 -17.89 21.99 -31.50
C PRO A 852 -19.36 22.00 -31.94
N GLU A 853 -19.68 21.22 -32.98
CA GLU A 853 -21.03 21.07 -33.50
C GLU A 853 -21.27 19.63 -33.96
N THR A 854 -22.53 19.18 -33.92
CA THR A 854 -22.87 17.85 -34.43
C THR A 854 -22.79 17.83 -35.95
N PHE A 855 -22.10 16.85 -36.50
CA PHE A 855 -21.99 16.67 -37.95
C PHE A 855 -21.99 15.20 -38.33
N GLU A 856 -22.26 14.94 -39.61
CA GLU A 856 -22.18 13.63 -40.21
C GLU A 856 -21.18 13.63 -41.36
N VAL A 857 -20.32 12.62 -41.41
CA VAL A 857 -19.36 12.44 -42.49
C VAL A 857 -20.08 11.82 -43.68
N GLU A 858 -20.29 12.60 -44.74
CA GLU A 858 -20.96 12.12 -45.95
C GLU A 858 -20.09 11.09 -46.71
N ARG A 859 -20.77 10.14 -47.36
CA ARG A 859 -20.15 9.06 -48.17
C ARG A 859 -19.51 9.57 -49.47
N TYR A 860 -19.68 10.86 -49.82
CA TYR A 860 -19.50 11.40 -51.18
C TYR A 860 -18.08 11.90 -51.53
N ASP A 861 -17.14 12.02 -50.58
CA ASP A 861 -15.80 12.57 -50.87
C ASP A 861 -14.76 11.53 -51.34
N CYS A 862 -15.13 10.25 -51.48
CA CYS A 862 -14.19 9.19 -51.86
C CYS A 862 -13.82 9.14 -53.36
N ASP A 863 -14.61 9.76 -54.25
CA ASP A 863 -14.40 9.65 -55.71
C ASP A 863 -13.59 10.80 -56.33
N MET A 864 -13.42 11.94 -55.66
CA MET A 864 -12.73 13.10 -56.27
C MET A 864 -11.20 12.99 -56.27
N HIS A 865 -10.59 12.17 -55.40
CA HIS A 865 -9.13 12.03 -55.37
C HIS A 865 -8.56 11.01 -56.37
N MET A 866 -9.39 10.28 -57.11
CA MET A 866 -8.93 9.44 -58.23
C MET A 866 -8.95 10.14 -59.60
N GLN A 867 -9.45 11.38 -59.71
CA GLN A 867 -9.44 12.11 -60.99
C GLN A 867 -8.33 13.15 -61.14
N GLU A 868 -7.59 13.51 -60.08
CA GLU A 868 -6.43 14.44 -60.20
C GLU A 868 -5.07 13.74 -60.39
N SER A 869 -5.04 12.41 -60.51
CA SER A 869 -3.82 11.65 -60.84
C SER A 869 -3.76 11.16 -62.30
N THR A 870 -4.65 11.65 -63.16
CA THR A 870 -4.57 11.46 -64.62
C THR A 870 -4.83 12.75 -65.38
N SER A 871 -3.90 13.70 -65.28
CA SER A 871 -3.68 14.73 -66.30
C SER A 871 -2.23 15.22 -66.26
#